data_AF-A0A7C2HSM1-F1
#
_entry.id   AF-A0A7C2HSM1-F1
#
_cell.length_a   1.000
_cell.length_b   1.000
_cell.length_c   1.000
_cell.angle_alpha   90.00
_cell.angle_beta   90.00
_cell.angle_gamma   90.00
#
_symmetry.space_group_name_H-M   'P 1'
#
loop_
_entity.id
_entity.type
_entity.pdbx_description
1 polymer ?
#
loop_
_entity_poly.entity_id
_entity_poly.type
_entity_poly.pdbx_seq_one_letter_code
_entity_poly.pdbx_strand_id
1 'polypeptide(L)'
;VGVDLGRKGAHVAVLADDKGQQSGPAVSFSTSIEELDRVRSELFSRAPKGTELVFVMEPTPTWRPVAKYLKACGHRVFLANQSQASSLRNLIKRHAKTDRLDALTLAKLPSVCPEAVRPAPLPDDPRWEMLRWGVKREYKLSRLIADLVKSIKEAAEECIPGVADLFPEPERPLDNLVYREYCALGRHRGMTVKRLLEEIRARLGRPLEPEEELKVRKLFSLAQHALKLHGRLAPATSAIADAIGEDLCFLDRLNAEQERVKRENYVLYRELDEKGCVMSLPGVGKTLAPVFLAVAPAVAYMTSNKQLRKFSGYVPRVDNSGLKEGKGQSMTKAGPAWFKRGLYLASDAGRKRDPQLARVYRRAMVEKGFPHKKALCEVAVRLSDRLFRVLKDNRLYELRDAEGNPVSAREAREIIRAKYAVPEEVRARLRRRKKHKRGSSDERDAALRHLPAMLTPSGQKGSTEAAPRSTGPKRVGEILAEHLGPEFFARLAASAEHSQFTIAQAHPATLSVAATGEIPEDGQGTRSSLAESTSAPIKLQREPASAAFKPQATEELQPTVPVEDTTAPDGFQHGARASKTSGEAYDSPGPYGHRPSFPPSAGPDAISAQPSWLDPVVAFGSAREATAPPGPDLPRGRDRPQ
;
A
#
# COMPACT_ATOMS: atom_id res chain seq x y z
N VAL A 1 -19.97 24.56 8.20
CA VAL A 1 -20.24 24.29 6.76
C VAL A 1 -20.01 22.82 6.46
N GLY A 2 -20.97 22.14 5.87
CA GLY A 2 -20.77 20.81 5.28
C GLY A 2 -20.60 20.92 3.76
N VAL A 3 -19.67 20.15 3.20
CA VAL A 3 -19.34 20.16 1.77
C VAL A 3 -19.39 18.74 1.23
N ASP A 4 -20.38 18.46 0.38
CA ASP A 4 -20.37 17.26 -0.45
C ASP A 4 -19.60 17.52 -1.75
N LEU A 5 -18.86 16.51 -2.19
CA LEU A 5 -17.82 16.63 -3.19
C LEU A 5 -18.10 15.73 -4.39
N GLY A 6 -18.84 16.28 -5.36
CA GLY A 6 -19.04 15.68 -6.67
C GLY A 6 -17.73 15.24 -7.33
N ARG A 7 -17.75 14.07 -7.98
CA ARG A 7 -16.60 13.52 -8.75
C ARG A 7 -16.69 13.84 -10.25
N LYS A 8 -17.91 14.03 -10.77
CA LYS A 8 -18.20 14.37 -12.18
C LYS A 8 -19.11 15.60 -12.31
N GLY A 9 -19.96 15.86 -11.31
CA GLY A 9 -20.78 17.07 -11.21
C GLY A 9 -20.21 18.06 -10.19
N ALA A 10 -20.93 19.15 -9.99
CA ALA A 10 -20.60 20.19 -9.01
C ALA A 10 -20.45 19.64 -7.58
N HIS A 11 -19.68 20.35 -6.76
CA HIS A 11 -19.68 20.23 -5.32
C HIS A 11 -20.86 21.03 -4.74
N VAL A 12 -21.31 20.66 -3.54
CA VAL A 12 -22.42 21.35 -2.86
C VAL A 12 -22.01 21.69 -1.44
N ALA A 13 -22.11 22.97 -1.07
CA ALA A 13 -21.86 23.47 0.28
C ALA A 13 -23.18 23.86 0.98
N VAL A 14 -23.27 23.56 2.26
CA VAL A 14 -24.38 23.95 3.14
C VAL A 14 -23.84 24.58 4.42
N LEU A 15 -24.24 25.81 4.70
CA LEU A 15 -24.03 26.46 6.00
C LEU A 15 -25.05 25.92 7.01
N ALA A 16 -24.59 25.67 8.23
CA ALA A 16 -25.44 25.34 9.37
C ALA A 16 -24.86 25.98 10.63
N ASP A 17 -25.71 26.25 11.61
CA ASP A 17 -25.33 26.75 12.93
C ASP A 17 -24.74 25.64 13.84
N ASP A 18 -24.42 25.99 15.09
CA ASP A 18 -23.91 25.08 16.12
C ASP A 18 -24.89 23.94 16.46
N LYS A 19 -26.20 24.18 16.33
CA LYS A 19 -27.29 23.20 16.47
C LYS A 19 -27.54 22.39 15.20
N GLY A 20 -26.78 22.66 14.14
CA GLY A 20 -26.91 22.00 12.84
C GLY A 20 -28.17 22.37 12.07
N GLN A 21 -28.84 23.49 12.36
CA GLN A 21 -29.92 24.04 11.55
C GLN A 21 -29.34 24.72 10.30
N GLN A 22 -29.97 24.50 9.13
CA GLN A 22 -29.46 25.04 7.86
C GLN A 22 -29.67 26.57 7.81
N SER A 23 -28.63 27.32 7.47
CA SER A 23 -28.71 28.76 7.19
C SER A 23 -28.56 29.04 5.68
N GLY A 24 -29.60 29.61 5.07
CA GLY A 24 -29.64 29.92 3.64
C GLY A 24 -29.71 28.70 2.69
N PRO A 25 -29.81 28.92 1.38
CA PRO A 25 -29.85 27.84 0.39
C PRO A 25 -28.51 27.11 0.26
N ALA A 26 -28.52 25.89 -0.28
CA ALA A 26 -27.28 25.19 -0.63
C ALA A 26 -26.60 25.88 -1.82
N VAL A 27 -25.27 25.89 -1.86
CA VAL A 27 -24.48 26.55 -2.90
C VAL A 27 -23.72 25.51 -3.70
N SER A 28 -23.94 25.48 -5.02
CA SER A 28 -23.21 24.60 -5.94
C SER A 28 -21.98 25.30 -6.52
N PHE A 29 -20.89 24.55 -6.74
CA PHE A 29 -19.62 25.10 -7.25
C PHE A 29 -18.70 24.06 -7.90
N SER A 30 -17.68 24.53 -8.63
CA SER A 30 -16.61 23.69 -9.19
C SER A 30 -15.28 23.88 -8.43
N THR A 31 -14.27 23.01 -8.68
CA THR A 31 -12.90 23.26 -8.20
C THR A 31 -12.18 24.25 -9.13
N SER A 32 -12.57 25.52 -9.09
CA SER A 32 -11.82 26.67 -9.65
C SER A 32 -11.60 27.71 -8.56
N ILE A 33 -10.61 28.60 -8.71
CA ILE A 33 -10.31 29.61 -7.67
C ILE A 33 -11.49 30.58 -7.54
N GLU A 34 -12.03 31.03 -8.68
CA GLU A 34 -13.13 31.98 -8.80
C GLU A 34 -14.40 31.44 -8.14
N GLU A 35 -14.73 30.17 -8.38
CA GLU A 35 -15.88 29.49 -7.77
C GLU A 35 -15.68 29.26 -6.27
N LEU A 36 -14.47 28.90 -5.85
CA LEU A 36 -14.13 28.73 -4.44
C LEU A 36 -14.13 30.06 -3.67
N ASP A 37 -13.71 31.16 -4.30
CA ASP A 37 -13.78 32.53 -3.74
C ASP A 37 -15.23 33.02 -3.66
N ARG A 38 -16.03 32.79 -4.70
CA ARG A 38 -17.47 33.09 -4.71
C ARG A 38 -18.17 32.37 -3.57
N VAL A 39 -18.02 31.05 -3.45
CA VAL A 39 -18.68 30.27 -2.39
C VAL A 39 -18.16 30.62 -1.00
N ARG A 40 -16.85 30.87 -0.84
CA ARG A 40 -16.30 31.34 0.44
C ARG A 40 -16.94 32.66 0.87
N SER A 41 -17.00 33.63 -0.03
CA SER A 41 -17.58 34.96 0.22
C SER A 41 -19.09 34.88 0.50
N GLU A 42 -19.81 34.07 -0.26
CA GLU A 42 -21.26 33.83 -0.12
C GLU A 42 -21.62 33.09 1.18
N LEU A 43 -20.78 32.17 1.65
CA LEU A 43 -20.96 31.52 2.96
C LEU A 43 -20.61 32.45 4.12
N PHE A 44 -19.61 33.32 3.94
CA PHE A 44 -19.16 34.25 4.98
C PHE A 44 -20.13 35.41 5.19
N SER A 45 -20.72 35.96 4.11
CA SER A 45 -21.73 37.03 4.21
C SER A 45 -23.03 36.61 4.89
N ARG A 46 -23.32 35.30 4.91
CA ARG A 46 -24.47 34.69 5.61
C ARG A 46 -24.19 34.33 7.06
N ALA A 47 -22.93 34.38 7.51
CA ALA A 47 -22.55 34.09 8.88
C ALA A 47 -22.58 35.37 9.74
N PRO A 48 -22.92 35.29 11.04
CA PRO A 48 -22.79 36.44 11.94
C PRO A 48 -21.36 36.98 11.96
N LYS A 49 -21.19 38.30 12.03
CA LYS A 49 -19.87 38.94 12.08
C LYS A 49 -19.01 38.35 13.21
N GLY A 50 -17.77 37.98 12.90
CA GLY A 50 -16.84 37.34 13.84
C GLY A 50 -16.95 35.81 13.94
N THR A 51 -17.85 35.16 13.20
CA THR A 51 -17.99 33.69 13.22
C THR A 51 -16.85 33.01 12.46
N GLU A 52 -16.17 32.05 13.10
CA GLU A 52 -15.21 31.16 12.41
C GLU A 52 -15.96 30.12 11.55
N LEU A 53 -15.70 30.08 10.24
CA LEU A 53 -16.24 29.03 9.38
C LEU A 53 -15.39 27.75 9.44
N VAL A 54 -15.97 26.70 10.04
CA VAL A 54 -15.43 25.34 10.01
C VAL A 54 -16.04 24.55 8.84
N PHE A 55 -15.20 23.90 8.04
CA PHE A 55 -15.61 23.11 6.88
C PHE A 55 -15.48 21.60 7.15
N VAL A 56 -16.53 20.84 6.84
CA VAL A 56 -16.60 19.38 7.03
C VAL A 56 -16.88 18.71 5.69
N MET A 57 -16.04 17.77 5.29
CA MET A 57 -16.17 17.06 4.02
C MET A 57 -15.83 15.58 4.14
N GLU A 58 -16.32 14.74 3.24
CA GLU A 58 -15.85 13.36 3.15
C GLU A 58 -14.47 13.24 2.49
N PRO A 59 -13.66 12.22 2.82
CA PRO A 59 -12.37 11.98 2.19
C PRO A 59 -12.48 11.36 0.76
N THR A 60 -13.25 11.98 -0.13
CA THR A 60 -13.44 11.60 -1.55
C THR A 60 -12.22 11.94 -2.42
N PRO A 61 -12.04 11.38 -3.64
CA PRO A 61 -10.86 11.66 -4.47
C PRO A 61 -10.55 13.16 -4.70
N THR A 62 -11.57 14.02 -4.70
CA THR A 62 -11.51 15.46 -4.94
C THR A 62 -11.32 16.32 -3.67
N TRP A 63 -11.25 15.74 -2.47
CA TRP A 63 -11.22 16.54 -1.22
C TRP A 63 -9.98 17.44 -1.05
N ARG A 64 -8.84 17.03 -1.61
CA ARG A 64 -7.54 17.68 -1.31
C ARG A 64 -7.39 19.09 -1.85
N PRO A 65 -7.67 19.40 -3.13
CA PRO A 65 -7.61 20.76 -3.65
C PRO A 65 -8.49 21.72 -2.84
N VAL A 66 -9.76 21.38 -2.64
CA VAL A 66 -10.74 22.19 -1.90
C VAL A 66 -10.28 22.42 -0.45
N ALA A 67 -9.87 21.37 0.27
CA ALA A 67 -9.41 21.51 1.65
C ALA A 67 -8.09 22.29 1.79
N LYS A 68 -7.17 22.19 0.81
CA LYS A 68 -5.94 22.99 0.80
C LYS A 68 -6.23 24.46 0.58
N TYR A 69 -7.06 24.79 -0.42
CA TYR A 69 -7.49 26.16 -0.66
C TYR A 69 -8.15 26.75 0.60
N LEU A 70 -9.10 26.04 1.21
CA LEU A 70 -9.77 26.49 2.43
C LEU A 70 -8.78 26.71 3.59
N LYS A 71 -7.79 25.82 3.76
CA LYS A 71 -6.72 25.99 4.76
C LYS A 71 -5.85 27.22 4.46
N ALA A 72 -5.48 27.44 3.20
CA ALA A 72 -4.71 28.62 2.78
C ALA A 72 -5.48 29.93 3.00
N CYS A 73 -6.81 29.90 2.90
CA CYS A 73 -7.71 30.99 3.27
C CYS A 73 -7.91 31.15 4.80
N GLY A 74 -7.19 30.39 5.64
CA GLY A 74 -7.27 30.46 7.10
C GLY A 74 -8.40 29.64 7.74
N HIS A 75 -9.16 28.84 6.98
CA HIS A 75 -10.28 28.07 7.52
C HIS A 75 -9.88 26.70 8.06
N ARG A 76 -10.50 26.27 9.16
CA ARG A 76 -10.36 24.91 9.69
C ARG A 76 -11.16 23.91 8.86
N VAL A 77 -10.49 22.84 8.43
CA VAL A 77 -11.10 21.76 7.63
C VAL A 77 -11.05 20.43 8.37
N PHE A 78 -12.19 19.74 8.41
CA PHE A 78 -12.39 18.44 9.03
C PHE A 78 -12.84 17.39 7.99
N LEU A 79 -12.39 16.16 8.19
CA LEU A 79 -12.79 14.99 7.41
C LEU A 79 -13.78 14.14 8.21
N ALA A 80 -14.95 13.91 7.63
CA ALA A 80 -15.98 13.04 8.16
C ALA A 80 -15.65 11.55 7.97
N ASN A 81 -16.13 10.73 8.91
CA ASN A 81 -16.19 9.29 8.75
C ASN A 81 -17.40 8.91 7.89
N GLN A 82 -17.14 8.43 6.67
CA GLN A 82 -18.16 8.09 5.67
C GLN A 82 -19.23 7.13 6.18
N SER A 83 -18.87 6.18 7.06
CA SER A 83 -19.85 5.26 7.63
C SER A 83 -20.79 5.95 8.62
N GLN A 84 -20.28 6.89 9.42
CA GLN A 84 -21.07 7.63 10.41
C GLN A 84 -21.91 8.71 9.73
N ALA A 85 -21.37 9.40 8.71
CA ALA A 85 -22.11 10.30 7.83
C ALA A 85 -23.26 9.56 7.12
N SER A 86 -23.01 8.41 6.51
CA SER A 86 -24.06 7.59 5.86
C SER A 86 -25.14 7.12 6.84
N SER A 87 -24.76 6.71 8.06
CA SER A 87 -25.73 6.39 9.13
C SER A 87 -26.58 7.60 9.54
N LEU A 88 -25.98 8.78 9.71
CA LEU A 88 -26.71 10.01 10.05
C LEU A 88 -27.64 10.45 8.92
N ARG A 89 -27.20 10.36 7.65
CA ARG A 89 -28.04 10.60 6.48
C ARG A 89 -29.28 9.71 6.48
N ASN A 90 -29.12 8.42 6.76
CA ASN A 90 -30.22 7.46 6.83
C ASN A 90 -31.21 7.78 7.97
N LEU A 91 -30.73 8.34 9.08
CA LEU A 91 -31.56 8.81 10.19
C LEU A 91 -32.35 10.08 9.81
N ILE A 92 -31.70 11.03 9.12
CA ILE A 92 -32.32 12.28 8.68
C ILE A 92 -33.37 12.03 7.59
N LYS A 93 -33.03 11.27 6.53
CA LYS A 93 -33.96 10.83 5.47
C LYS A 93 -33.54 9.47 4.90
N ARG A 94 -34.18 8.40 5.36
CA ARG A 94 -33.91 7.01 4.98
C ARG A 94 -33.96 6.72 3.46
N HIS A 95 -34.89 7.35 2.75
CA HIS A 95 -35.18 7.04 1.34
C HIS A 95 -34.80 8.14 0.34
N ALA A 96 -34.11 9.21 0.79
CA ALA A 96 -33.62 10.26 -0.10
C ALA A 96 -32.09 10.25 -0.15
N LYS A 97 -31.51 10.43 -1.34
CA LYS A 97 -30.09 10.78 -1.49
C LYS A 97 -29.98 11.94 -2.48
N THR A 98 -29.43 13.07 -2.03
CA THR A 98 -29.15 14.24 -2.85
C THR A 98 -27.91 14.93 -2.29
N ASP A 99 -27.13 15.56 -3.15
CA ASP A 99 -25.85 16.21 -2.78
C ASP A 99 -26.08 17.30 -1.71
N ARG A 100 -27.23 18.00 -1.76
CA ARG A 100 -27.69 18.92 -0.70
C ARG A 100 -27.92 18.22 0.64
N LEU A 101 -28.53 17.03 0.66
CA LEU A 101 -28.77 16.27 1.89
C LEU A 101 -27.45 15.73 2.45
N ASP A 102 -26.54 15.30 1.59
CA ASP A 102 -25.23 14.79 2.00
C ASP A 102 -24.38 15.95 2.57
N ALA A 103 -24.36 17.11 1.93
CA ALA A 103 -23.75 18.33 2.45
C ALA A 103 -24.37 18.80 3.79
N LEU A 104 -25.70 18.80 3.92
CA LEU A 104 -26.38 19.12 5.20
C LEU A 104 -26.05 18.10 6.30
N THR A 105 -25.93 16.82 5.95
CA THR A 105 -25.53 15.75 6.88
C THR A 105 -24.12 16.00 7.40
N LEU A 106 -23.18 16.38 6.52
CA LEU A 106 -21.81 16.73 6.88
C LEU A 106 -21.77 18.01 7.75
N ALA A 107 -22.65 18.98 7.50
CA ALA A 107 -22.76 20.19 8.30
C ALA A 107 -23.24 19.90 9.73
N LYS A 108 -24.19 18.98 9.90
CA LYS A 108 -24.74 18.52 11.20
C LYS A 108 -23.81 17.58 11.96
N LEU A 109 -22.91 16.86 11.28
CA LEU A 109 -22.16 15.75 11.87
C LEU A 109 -21.31 16.13 13.10
N PRO A 110 -20.61 17.28 13.17
CA PRO A 110 -19.87 17.67 14.37
C PRO A 110 -20.76 17.83 15.61
N SER A 111 -21.95 18.41 15.46
CA SER A 111 -22.87 18.66 16.58
C SER A 111 -23.54 17.38 17.09
N VAL A 112 -23.78 16.40 16.21
CA VAL A 112 -24.44 15.13 16.54
C VAL A 112 -23.46 14.05 17.01
N CYS A 113 -22.25 14.04 16.45
CA CYS A 113 -21.26 12.98 16.66
C CYS A 113 -19.84 13.56 16.46
N PRO A 114 -19.31 14.33 17.44
CA PRO A 114 -18.02 15.00 17.34
C PRO A 114 -16.86 14.04 16.98
N GLU A 115 -16.92 12.80 17.45
CA GLU A 115 -15.91 11.76 17.20
C GLU A 115 -15.99 11.13 15.80
N ALA A 116 -17.01 11.47 15.01
CA ALA A 116 -17.10 11.13 13.59
C ALA A 116 -16.30 12.06 12.67
N VAL A 117 -15.87 13.24 13.16
CA VAL A 117 -15.02 14.18 12.42
C VAL A 117 -13.60 14.22 13.00
N ARG A 118 -12.64 14.61 12.17
CA ARG A 118 -11.23 14.81 12.58
C ARG A 118 -10.57 15.89 11.73
N PRO A 119 -9.57 16.62 12.22
CA PRO A 119 -8.83 17.58 11.39
C PRO A 119 -8.28 16.94 10.11
N ALA A 120 -8.31 17.68 9.01
CA ALA A 120 -7.76 17.24 7.74
C ALA A 120 -6.21 17.16 7.84
N PRO A 121 -5.58 16.00 7.56
CA PRO A 121 -4.13 15.86 7.62
C PRO A 121 -3.48 16.52 6.39
N LEU A 122 -3.32 17.83 6.51
CA LEU A 122 -2.72 18.75 5.55
C LEU A 122 -1.56 19.49 6.24
N PRO A 123 -0.40 18.84 6.38
CA PRO A 123 0.83 19.52 6.83
C PRO A 123 1.26 20.53 5.77
N ASP A 124 1.95 21.59 6.21
CA ASP A 124 2.36 22.71 5.35
C ASP A 124 3.59 22.38 4.49
N ASP A 125 4.52 21.58 5.02
CA ASP A 125 5.65 21.07 4.25
C ASP A 125 5.17 20.09 3.14
N PRO A 126 5.41 20.41 1.85
CA PRO A 126 4.93 19.60 0.72
C PRO A 126 5.57 18.21 0.65
N ARG A 127 6.73 17.98 1.26
CA ARG A 127 7.43 16.68 1.27
C ARG A 127 6.58 15.58 1.88
N TRP A 128 5.70 15.90 2.84
CA TRP A 128 4.72 14.95 3.39
C TRP A 128 3.73 14.44 2.35
N GLU A 129 3.32 15.28 1.40
CA GLU A 129 2.43 14.86 0.32
C GLU A 129 3.19 14.06 -0.74
N MET A 130 4.42 14.48 -1.08
CA MET A 130 5.31 13.72 -1.96
C MET A 130 5.53 12.30 -1.42
N LEU A 131 5.91 12.18 -0.14
CA LEU A 131 6.10 10.90 0.55
C LEU A 131 4.81 10.04 0.54
N ARG A 132 3.65 10.65 0.83
CA ARG A 132 2.35 9.96 0.79
C ARG A 132 2.00 9.46 -0.62
N TRP A 133 2.35 10.20 -1.67
CA TRP A 133 2.14 9.77 -3.05
C TRP A 133 3.12 8.66 -3.46
N GLY A 134 4.41 8.82 -3.16
CA GLY A 134 5.44 7.82 -3.46
C GLY A 134 5.20 6.48 -2.74
N VAL A 135 4.76 6.49 -1.47
CA VAL A 135 4.36 5.27 -0.74
C VAL A 135 3.17 4.58 -1.39
N LYS A 136 2.19 5.35 -1.88
CA LYS A 136 1.05 4.78 -2.63
C LYS A 136 1.45 4.26 -4.01
N ARG A 137 2.41 4.91 -4.68
CA ARG A 137 2.97 4.50 -5.97
C ARG A 137 3.73 3.18 -5.84
N GLU A 138 4.60 3.02 -4.84
CA GLU A 138 5.24 1.75 -4.50
C GLU A 138 4.19 0.64 -4.30
N TYR A 139 3.15 0.92 -3.50
CA TYR A 139 2.10 -0.07 -3.25
C TYR A 139 1.33 -0.47 -4.51
N LYS A 140 1.07 0.49 -5.42
CA LYS A 140 0.43 0.22 -6.71
C LYS A 140 1.34 -0.64 -7.60
N LEU A 141 2.61 -0.27 -7.74
CA LEU A 141 3.61 -1.02 -8.51
C LEU A 141 3.76 -2.45 -7.96
N SER A 142 3.88 -2.61 -6.64
CA SER A 142 3.93 -3.93 -5.99
C SER A 142 2.72 -4.82 -6.26
N ARG A 143 1.55 -4.25 -6.56
CA ARG A 143 0.39 -5.02 -7.02
C ARG A 143 0.49 -5.38 -8.49
N LEU A 144 0.80 -4.42 -9.35
CA LEU A 144 0.96 -4.65 -10.80
C LEU A 144 2.02 -5.72 -11.08
N ILE A 145 3.16 -5.69 -10.38
CA ILE A 145 4.21 -6.73 -10.45
C ILE A 145 3.65 -8.11 -10.06
N ALA A 146 2.92 -8.21 -8.94
CA ALA A 146 2.37 -9.49 -8.50
C ALA A 146 1.27 -10.03 -9.43
N ASP A 147 0.44 -9.14 -9.98
CA ASP A 147 -0.63 -9.47 -10.92
C ASP A 147 -0.03 -9.89 -12.29
N LEU A 148 1.07 -9.26 -12.73
CA LEU A 148 1.82 -9.61 -13.95
C LEU A 148 2.61 -10.92 -13.82
N VAL A 149 3.33 -11.13 -12.71
CA VAL A 149 4.00 -12.41 -12.40
C VAL A 149 3.00 -13.58 -12.36
N LYS A 150 1.73 -13.31 -11.99
CA LYS A 150 0.66 -14.30 -12.07
C LYS A 150 0.24 -14.57 -13.52
N SER A 151 0.06 -13.52 -14.33
CA SER A 151 -0.24 -13.62 -15.78
C SER A 151 0.81 -14.45 -16.55
N ILE A 152 2.09 -14.13 -16.36
CA ILE A 152 3.24 -14.84 -16.97
C ILE A 152 3.19 -16.35 -16.66
N LYS A 153 2.89 -16.73 -15.41
CA LYS A 153 2.77 -18.13 -15.00
C LYS A 153 1.57 -18.83 -15.62
N GLU A 154 0.42 -18.15 -15.69
CA GLU A 154 -0.80 -18.72 -16.28
C GLU A 154 -0.63 -18.95 -17.79
N ALA A 155 0.00 -18.01 -18.51
CA ALA A 155 0.37 -18.18 -19.91
C ALA A 155 1.42 -19.30 -20.12
N ALA A 156 2.41 -19.40 -19.23
CA ALA A 156 3.44 -20.43 -19.33
C ALA A 156 2.90 -21.85 -19.06
N GLU A 157 1.94 -22.00 -18.15
CA GLU A 157 1.21 -23.26 -17.94
C GLU A 157 0.39 -23.69 -19.16
N GLU A 158 -0.11 -22.73 -19.96
CA GLU A 158 -0.76 -23.03 -21.25
C GLU A 158 0.26 -23.54 -22.29
N CYS A 159 1.46 -22.94 -22.35
CA CYS A 159 2.56 -23.42 -23.20
C CYS A 159 3.09 -24.80 -22.76
N ILE A 160 3.45 -24.97 -21.50
CA ILE A 160 4.06 -26.19 -20.93
C ILE A 160 3.45 -26.45 -19.54
N PRO A 161 2.42 -27.32 -19.44
CA PRO A 161 1.79 -27.64 -18.16
C PRO A 161 2.79 -28.20 -17.12
N GLY A 162 2.75 -27.65 -15.91
CA GLY A 162 3.65 -27.95 -14.80
C GLY A 162 4.95 -27.13 -14.74
N VAL A 163 5.17 -26.20 -15.67
CA VAL A 163 6.41 -25.38 -15.71
C VAL A 163 6.51 -24.40 -14.54
N ALA A 164 5.39 -23.82 -14.08
CA ALA A 164 5.39 -22.80 -13.04
C ALA A 164 5.57 -23.36 -11.63
N ASP A 165 5.28 -24.64 -11.42
CA ASP A 165 5.64 -25.36 -10.19
C ASP A 165 7.15 -25.69 -10.13
N LEU A 166 7.78 -25.85 -11.30
CA LEU A 166 9.20 -26.19 -11.43
C LEU A 166 10.10 -24.93 -11.36
N PHE A 167 9.64 -23.83 -11.95
CA PHE A 167 10.29 -22.52 -12.01
C PHE A 167 9.38 -21.45 -11.38
N PRO A 168 9.20 -21.45 -10.04
CA PRO A 168 8.19 -20.65 -9.36
C PRO A 168 8.52 -19.15 -9.24
N GLU A 169 9.67 -18.66 -9.70
CA GLU A 169 10.13 -17.28 -9.46
C GLU A 169 10.66 -16.64 -10.76
N PRO A 170 9.80 -16.11 -11.65
CA PRO A 170 10.18 -15.54 -12.96
C PRO A 170 11.22 -14.40 -12.95
N GLU A 171 11.56 -13.88 -11.77
CA GLU A 171 12.59 -12.86 -11.54
C GLU A 171 13.99 -13.47 -11.31
N ARG A 172 14.09 -14.79 -11.06
CA ARG A 172 15.38 -15.49 -10.95
C ARG A 172 15.98 -15.73 -12.33
N PRO A 173 17.31 -15.64 -12.52
CA PRO A 173 17.93 -15.77 -13.83
C PRO A 173 17.57 -17.04 -14.62
N LEU A 174 17.56 -18.21 -13.98
CA LEU A 174 17.20 -19.48 -14.64
C LEU A 174 15.71 -19.54 -15.01
N ASP A 175 14.83 -19.27 -14.03
CA ASP A 175 13.39 -19.25 -14.23
C ASP A 175 13.03 -18.24 -15.35
N ASN A 176 13.55 -17.01 -15.29
CA ASN A 176 13.37 -15.95 -16.30
C ASN A 176 13.76 -16.43 -17.70
N LEU A 177 14.94 -17.05 -17.84
CA LEU A 177 15.40 -17.64 -19.10
C LEU A 177 14.45 -18.74 -19.60
N VAL A 178 13.92 -19.59 -18.72
CA VAL A 178 12.93 -20.61 -19.09
C VAL A 178 11.64 -19.98 -19.60
N TYR A 179 11.09 -18.98 -18.90
CA TYR A 179 9.89 -18.26 -19.36
C TYR A 179 10.13 -17.52 -20.69
N ARG A 180 11.25 -16.80 -20.80
CA ARG A 180 11.60 -15.94 -21.95
C ARG A 180 11.90 -16.73 -23.22
N GLU A 181 12.55 -17.88 -23.10
CA GLU A 181 13.10 -18.60 -24.26
C GLU A 181 12.57 -20.02 -24.43
N TYR A 182 12.25 -20.74 -23.35
CA TYR A 182 11.93 -22.17 -23.40
C TYR A 182 10.44 -22.50 -23.22
N CYS A 183 9.58 -21.52 -22.91
CA CYS A 183 8.13 -21.66 -23.12
C CYS A 183 7.74 -21.67 -24.61
N ALA A 184 8.62 -21.20 -25.50
CA ALA A 184 8.49 -21.33 -26.95
C ALA A 184 8.64 -22.81 -27.36
N LEU A 185 7.54 -23.55 -27.32
CA LEU A 185 7.48 -25.01 -27.48
C LEU A 185 8.21 -25.54 -28.73
N GLY A 186 8.24 -24.75 -29.81
CA GLY A 186 8.97 -25.07 -31.03
C GLY A 186 10.46 -25.39 -30.82
N ARG A 187 11.11 -24.77 -29.82
CA ARG A 187 12.52 -25.03 -29.49
C ARG A 187 12.81 -26.47 -29.07
N HIS A 188 11.83 -27.16 -28.47
CA HIS A 188 12.01 -28.53 -27.97
C HIS A 188 11.89 -29.60 -29.06
N ARG A 189 11.55 -29.22 -30.31
CA ARG A 189 11.48 -30.14 -31.45
C ARG A 189 12.89 -30.58 -31.86
N GLY A 190 13.14 -31.90 -31.85
CA GLY A 190 14.46 -32.46 -32.15
C GLY A 190 15.55 -32.15 -31.11
N MET A 191 15.18 -31.53 -29.99
CA MET A 191 16.11 -31.22 -28.90
C MET A 191 16.40 -32.46 -28.07
N THR A 192 17.61 -32.58 -27.53
CA THR A 192 17.99 -33.61 -26.56
C THR A 192 18.23 -32.98 -25.20
N VAL A 193 18.07 -33.75 -24.12
CA VAL A 193 18.31 -33.25 -22.75
C VAL A 193 19.75 -32.76 -22.54
N LYS A 194 20.74 -33.39 -23.21
CA LYS A 194 22.14 -32.95 -23.19
C LYS A 194 22.29 -31.57 -23.84
N ARG A 195 21.74 -31.39 -25.05
CA ARG A 195 21.77 -30.10 -25.77
C ARG A 195 21.04 -28.99 -25.00
N LEU A 196 19.90 -29.29 -24.37
CA LEU A 196 19.17 -28.33 -23.54
C LEU A 196 20.00 -27.85 -22.35
N LEU A 197 20.70 -28.77 -21.67
CA LEU A 197 21.60 -28.43 -20.55
C LEU A 197 22.79 -27.59 -21.01
N GLU A 198 23.39 -27.92 -22.15
CA GLU A 198 24.48 -27.16 -22.76
C GLU A 198 24.03 -25.75 -23.17
N GLU A 199 22.88 -25.62 -23.83
CA GLU A 199 22.34 -24.32 -24.25
C GLU A 199 21.95 -23.44 -23.05
N ILE A 200 21.30 -23.98 -22.03
CA ILE A 200 20.96 -23.23 -20.81
C ILE A 200 22.21 -22.76 -20.06
N ARG A 201 23.23 -23.63 -19.88
CA ARG A 201 24.51 -23.22 -19.27
C ARG A 201 25.18 -22.09 -20.04
N ALA A 202 25.20 -22.18 -21.37
CA ALA A 202 25.77 -21.15 -22.23
C ALA A 202 25.03 -19.81 -22.13
N ARG A 203 23.69 -19.81 -22.15
CA ARG A 203 22.87 -18.58 -22.03
C ARG A 203 22.91 -17.97 -20.63
N LEU A 204 23.05 -18.79 -19.59
CA LEU A 204 23.11 -18.33 -18.19
C LEU A 204 24.51 -17.81 -17.81
N GLY A 205 25.54 -18.08 -18.62
CA GLY A 205 26.92 -17.64 -18.40
C GLY A 205 27.62 -18.30 -17.20
N ARG A 206 27.04 -19.38 -16.64
CA ARG A 206 27.57 -20.11 -15.47
C ARG A 206 27.17 -21.59 -15.50
N PRO A 207 27.88 -22.47 -14.76
CA PRO A 207 27.39 -23.82 -14.50
C PRO A 207 26.02 -23.80 -13.79
N LEU A 208 25.26 -24.88 -13.98
CA LEU A 208 24.01 -25.15 -13.25
C LEU A 208 24.33 -25.90 -11.97
N GLU A 209 23.67 -25.53 -10.88
CA GLU A 209 23.70 -26.31 -9.64
C GLU A 209 23.02 -27.67 -9.84
N PRO A 210 23.36 -28.72 -9.05
CA PRO A 210 22.75 -30.05 -9.21
C PRO A 210 21.21 -30.06 -9.15
N GLU A 211 20.62 -29.20 -8.33
CA GLU A 211 19.15 -29.01 -8.28
C GLU A 211 18.60 -28.34 -9.54
N GLU A 212 19.31 -27.36 -10.09
CA GLU A 212 18.92 -26.65 -11.31
C GLU A 212 19.01 -27.57 -12.53
N GLU A 213 20.06 -28.38 -12.63
CA GLU A 213 20.17 -29.41 -13.66
C GLU A 213 19.04 -30.43 -13.58
N LEU A 214 18.67 -30.88 -12.38
CA LEU A 214 17.51 -31.76 -12.20
C LEU A 214 16.20 -31.09 -12.64
N LYS A 215 16.04 -29.78 -12.40
CA LYS A 215 14.90 -29.01 -12.94
C LYS A 215 14.92 -28.96 -14.47
N VAL A 216 16.05 -28.64 -15.10
CA VAL A 216 16.17 -28.60 -16.57
C VAL A 216 15.89 -29.97 -17.21
N ARG A 217 16.31 -31.07 -16.57
CA ARG A 217 15.97 -32.44 -17.01
C ARG A 217 14.46 -32.70 -16.94
N LYS A 218 13.77 -32.20 -15.91
CA LYS A 218 12.30 -32.29 -15.78
C LYS A 218 11.57 -31.38 -16.78
N LEU A 219 12.10 -30.18 -17.05
CA LEU A 219 11.58 -29.26 -18.08
C LEU A 219 11.53 -29.94 -19.44
N PHE A 220 12.60 -30.66 -19.81
CA PHE A 220 12.63 -31.44 -21.05
C PHE A 220 11.47 -32.45 -21.11
N SER A 221 11.25 -33.23 -20.05
CA SER A 221 10.14 -34.20 -19.99
C SER A 221 8.77 -33.52 -20.12
N LEU A 222 8.55 -32.39 -19.44
CA LEU A 222 7.30 -31.63 -19.55
C LEU A 222 7.11 -31.08 -20.97
N ALA A 223 8.15 -30.53 -21.58
CA ALA A 223 8.09 -30.00 -22.94
C ALA A 223 7.81 -31.09 -23.99
N GLN A 224 8.38 -32.29 -23.84
CA GLN A 224 8.06 -33.43 -24.70
C GLN A 224 6.61 -33.93 -24.52
N HIS A 225 6.03 -33.80 -23.33
CA HIS A 225 4.61 -34.07 -23.12
C HIS A 225 3.72 -32.97 -23.71
N ALA A 226 4.09 -31.69 -23.54
CA ALA A 226 3.41 -30.56 -24.13
C ALA A 226 3.43 -30.61 -25.68
N LEU A 227 4.54 -31.02 -26.31
CA LEU A 227 4.61 -31.26 -27.76
C LEU A 227 3.57 -32.30 -28.23
N LYS A 228 3.38 -33.39 -27.48
CA LYS A 228 2.39 -34.44 -27.79
C LYS A 228 0.94 -33.98 -27.56
N LEU A 229 0.72 -33.15 -26.54
CA LEU A 229 -0.59 -32.56 -26.23
C LEU A 229 -0.99 -31.55 -27.32
N HIS A 230 -0.13 -30.55 -27.54
CA HIS A 230 -0.38 -29.43 -28.43
C HIS A 230 -0.34 -29.83 -29.90
N GLY A 231 0.37 -30.91 -30.26
CA GLY A 231 0.27 -31.54 -31.57
C GLY A 231 -1.11 -32.13 -31.89
N ARG A 232 -1.99 -32.32 -30.90
CA ARG A 232 -3.40 -32.72 -31.08
C ARG A 232 -4.39 -31.56 -30.98
N LEU A 233 -4.06 -30.53 -30.21
CA LEU A 233 -4.95 -29.39 -29.92
C LEU A 233 -4.73 -28.18 -30.85
N ALA A 234 -3.61 -28.15 -31.59
CA ALA A 234 -3.18 -27.03 -32.43
C ALA A 234 -3.25 -25.62 -31.78
N PRO A 235 -2.79 -25.40 -30.52
CA PRO A 235 -2.88 -24.09 -29.89
C PRO A 235 -1.78 -23.13 -30.37
N ALA A 236 -2.03 -21.83 -30.21
CA ALA A 236 -1.14 -20.74 -30.64
C ALA A 236 0.08 -20.53 -29.70
N THR A 237 0.77 -21.61 -29.30
CA THR A 237 1.84 -21.58 -28.28
C THR A 237 3.02 -20.67 -28.61
N SER A 238 3.24 -20.33 -29.90
CA SER A 238 4.25 -19.33 -30.27
C SER A 238 3.82 -17.94 -29.80
N ALA A 239 2.61 -17.49 -30.18
CA ALA A 239 2.10 -16.17 -29.80
C ALA A 239 1.97 -16.00 -28.27
N ILE A 240 1.68 -17.08 -27.54
CA ILE A 240 1.67 -17.08 -26.07
C ILE A 240 3.10 -16.91 -25.52
N ALA A 241 4.10 -17.60 -26.09
CA ALA A 241 5.50 -17.45 -25.70
C ALA A 241 6.06 -16.05 -26.03
N ASP A 242 5.67 -15.48 -27.17
CA ASP A 242 6.03 -14.12 -27.56
C ASP A 242 5.43 -13.10 -26.56
N ALA A 243 4.16 -13.27 -26.18
CA ALA A 243 3.49 -12.46 -25.16
C ALA A 243 4.12 -12.61 -23.76
N ILE A 244 4.61 -13.80 -23.38
CA ILE A 244 5.41 -14.00 -22.15
C ILE A 244 6.70 -13.17 -22.21
N GLY A 245 7.36 -13.12 -23.37
CA GLY A 245 8.54 -12.29 -23.59
C GLY A 245 8.26 -10.78 -23.41
N GLU A 246 7.14 -10.29 -23.96
CA GLU A 246 6.67 -8.92 -23.75
C GLU A 246 6.35 -8.63 -22.27
N ASP A 247 5.60 -9.51 -21.61
CA ASP A 247 5.22 -9.37 -20.19
C ASP A 247 6.46 -9.39 -19.27
N LEU A 248 7.50 -10.16 -19.58
CA LEU A 248 8.78 -10.12 -18.86
C LEU A 248 9.51 -8.78 -19.05
N CYS A 249 9.49 -8.21 -20.25
CA CYS A 249 10.03 -6.86 -20.49
C CYS A 249 9.24 -5.78 -19.72
N PHE A 250 7.92 -5.93 -19.57
CA PHE A 250 7.12 -5.06 -18.70
C PHE A 250 7.43 -5.27 -17.22
N LEU A 251 7.66 -6.51 -16.78
CA LEU A 251 8.04 -6.84 -15.41
C LEU A 251 9.37 -6.18 -15.02
N ASP A 252 10.40 -6.30 -15.86
CA ASP A 252 11.72 -5.67 -15.64
C ASP A 252 11.59 -4.14 -15.47
N ARG A 253 10.78 -3.49 -16.32
CA ARG A 253 10.49 -2.04 -16.25
C ARG A 253 9.73 -1.65 -14.97
N LEU A 254 8.71 -2.41 -14.59
CA LEU A 254 7.93 -2.17 -13.36
C LEU A 254 8.79 -2.34 -12.09
N ASN A 255 9.71 -3.32 -12.08
CA ASN A 255 10.65 -3.54 -11.00
C ASN A 255 11.66 -2.39 -10.87
N ALA A 256 12.27 -1.95 -11.98
CA ALA A 256 13.17 -0.79 -11.97
C ALA A 256 12.48 0.49 -11.45
N GLU A 257 11.25 0.74 -11.89
CA GLU A 257 10.43 1.87 -11.42
C GLU A 257 10.02 1.72 -9.95
N GLN A 258 9.74 0.51 -9.45
CA GLN A 258 9.50 0.27 -8.03
C GLN A 258 10.74 0.59 -7.19
N GLU A 259 11.93 0.18 -7.62
CA GLU A 259 13.18 0.48 -6.91
C GLU A 259 13.53 1.98 -6.94
N ARG A 260 13.25 2.69 -8.05
CA ARG A 260 13.37 4.15 -8.11
C ARG A 260 12.48 4.82 -7.07
N VAL A 261 11.19 4.46 -7.03
CA VAL A 261 10.22 5.02 -6.08
C VAL A 261 10.56 4.65 -4.63
N LYS A 262 11.09 3.44 -4.36
CA LYS A 262 11.59 3.06 -3.03
C LYS A 262 12.77 3.94 -2.58
N ARG A 263 13.71 4.24 -3.48
CA ARG A 263 14.86 5.13 -3.21
C ARG A 263 14.39 6.55 -2.89
N GLU A 264 13.52 7.13 -3.72
CA GLU A 264 12.94 8.47 -3.52
C GLU A 264 12.16 8.59 -2.20
N ASN A 265 11.33 7.59 -1.90
CA ASN A 265 10.63 7.51 -0.61
C ASN A 265 11.59 7.46 0.58
N TYR A 266 12.76 6.84 0.43
CA TYR A 266 13.76 6.74 1.51
C TYR A 266 14.54 8.05 1.71
N VAL A 267 14.79 8.82 0.65
CA VAL A 267 15.37 10.17 0.75
C VAL A 267 14.41 11.09 1.50
N LEU A 268 13.15 11.19 1.05
CA LEU A 268 12.11 11.97 1.74
C LEU A 268 11.88 11.50 3.19
N TYR A 269 12.05 10.21 3.47
CA TYR A 269 12.01 9.69 4.84
C TYR A 269 13.15 10.23 5.71
N ARG A 270 14.39 10.25 5.20
CA ARG A 270 15.55 10.76 5.95
C ARG A 270 15.47 12.25 6.22
N GLU A 271 14.86 13.01 5.31
CA GLU A 271 14.59 14.44 5.45
C GLU A 271 13.47 14.79 6.45
N LEU A 272 12.48 13.90 6.63
CA LEU A 272 11.32 14.13 7.49
C LEU A 272 11.42 13.45 8.87
N ASP A 273 12.33 12.48 9.02
CA ASP A 273 12.66 11.77 10.26
C ASP A 273 14.19 11.62 10.37
N GLU A 274 14.85 12.76 10.55
CA GLU A 274 16.32 12.88 10.65
C GLU A 274 16.91 11.94 11.71
N LYS A 275 16.24 11.87 12.87
CA LYS A 275 16.57 11.00 14.02
C LYS A 275 16.42 9.51 13.70
N GLY A 276 15.67 9.13 12.67
CA GLY A 276 15.39 7.74 12.34
C GLY A 276 14.42 7.05 13.30
N CYS A 277 13.59 7.82 14.02
CA CYS A 277 12.64 7.35 15.02
C CYS A 277 11.78 6.18 14.50
N VAL A 278 11.17 6.32 13.33
CA VAL A 278 10.31 5.27 12.75
C VAL A 278 11.10 4.03 12.32
N MET A 279 12.31 4.19 11.79
CA MET A 279 13.14 3.05 11.36
C MET A 279 13.72 2.25 12.53
N SER A 280 13.85 2.84 13.72
CA SER A 280 14.27 2.15 14.95
C SER A 280 13.29 1.05 15.42
N LEU A 281 12.04 1.05 14.93
CA LEU A 281 11.05 0.04 15.27
C LEU A 281 11.45 -1.37 14.78
N PRO A 282 11.19 -2.43 15.59
CA PRO A 282 11.61 -3.78 15.25
C PRO A 282 10.87 -4.29 14.01
N GLY A 283 11.65 -4.67 12.99
CA GLY A 283 11.13 -5.15 11.71
C GLY A 283 10.83 -4.05 10.70
N VAL A 284 11.08 -2.79 11.05
CA VAL A 284 11.08 -1.66 10.11
C VAL A 284 12.49 -1.50 9.51
N GLY A 285 12.57 -0.94 8.32
CA GLY A 285 13.79 -0.73 7.55
C GLY A 285 13.52 0.22 6.38
N LYS A 286 14.52 0.43 5.51
CA LYS A 286 14.50 1.46 4.44
C LYS A 286 13.20 1.50 3.61
N THR A 287 12.59 0.35 3.32
CA THR A 287 11.33 0.25 2.55
C THR A 287 10.07 0.54 3.37
N LEU A 288 10.05 0.20 4.68
CA LEU A 288 8.84 0.31 5.53
C LEU A 288 8.81 1.56 6.41
N ALA A 289 9.96 2.17 6.70
CA ALA A 289 10.01 3.43 7.44
C ALA A 289 9.28 4.57 6.71
N PRO A 290 9.44 4.77 5.37
CA PRO A 290 8.65 5.74 4.61
C PRO A 290 7.14 5.49 4.71
N VAL A 291 6.73 4.21 4.64
CA VAL A 291 5.32 3.79 4.71
C VAL A 291 4.68 4.15 6.06
N PHE A 292 5.45 4.06 7.14
CA PHE A 292 4.99 4.38 8.49
C PHE A 292 5.12 5.87 8.83
N LEU A 293 6.13 6.57 8.31
CA LEU A 293 6.23 8.01 8.44
C LEU A 293 5.08 8.71 7.69
N ALA A 294 4.67 8.20 6.52
CA ALA A 294 3.55 8.75 5.74
C ALA A 294 2.18 8.80 6.46
N VAL A 295 2.01 8.15 7.63
CA VAL A 295 0.81 8.32 8.47
C VAL A 295 0.96 9.37 9.58
N ALA A 296 2.16 9.90 9.84
CA ALA A 296 2.42 10.84 10.92
C ALA A 296 1.52 12.09 10.91
N PRO A 297 1.23 12.75 9.77
CA PRO A 297 0.31 13.88 9.75
C PRO A 297 -1.14 13.52 10.13
N ALA A 298 -1.54 12.25 9.99
CA ALA A 298 -2.82 11.77 10.49
C ALA A 298 -2.77 11.37 11.98
N VAL A 299 -1.61 10.92 12.47
CA VAL A 299 -1.36 10.59 13.89
C VAL A 299 -1.22 11.84 14.76
N ALA A 300 -0.73 12.95 14.21
CA ALA A 300 -0.57 14.24 14.91
C ALA A 300 -1.82 14.65 15.69
N TYR A 301 -3.02 14.54 15.08
CA TYR A 301 -4.30 14.88 15.69
C TYR A 301 -4.97 13.73 16.48
N MET A 302 -4.39 12.53 16.50
CA MET A 302 -4.94 11.40 17.26
C MET A 302 -4.57 11.51 18.73
N THR A 303 -5.54 11.29 19.62
CA THR A 303 -5.35 11.30 21.09
C THR A 303 -5.02 9.92 21.65
N SER A 304 -5.27 8.83 20.90
CA SER A 304 -5.02 7.47 21.39
C SER A 304 -4.62 6.47 20.31
N ASN A 305 -3.86 5.44 20.71
CA ASN A 305 -3.52 4.30 19.86
C ASN A 305 -4.77 3.57 19.31
N LYS A 306 -5.90 3.60 20.03
CA LYS A 306 -7.20 3.07 19.57
C LYS A 306 -7.64 3.70 18.24
N GLN A 307 -7.40 5.01 18.06
CA GLN A 307 -7.71 5.70 16.81
C GLN A 307 -6.78 5.25 15.67
N LEU A 308 -5.48 5.03 15.92
CA LEU A 308 -4.57 4.50 14.89
C LEU A 308 -4.92 3.05 14.52
N ARG A 309 -5.34 2.21 15.47
CA ARG A 309 -5.88 0.86 15.18
C ARG A 309 -7.14 0.94 14.31
N LYS A 310 -8.10 1.82 14.63
CA LYS A 310 -9.32 2.06 13.82
C LYS A 310 -8.94 2.53 12.40
N PHE A 311 -7.96 3.42 12.27
CA PHE A 311 -7.45 3.90 10.99
C PHE A 311 -6.72 2.81 10.18
N SER A 312 -5.94 1.93 10.82
CA SER A 312 -5.21 0.84 10.13
C SER A 312 -6.10 -0.32 9.71
N GLY A 313 -7.30 -0.45 10.31
CA GLY A 313 -8.17 -1.60 10.14
C GLY A 313 -7.74 -2.83 10.94
N TYR A 314 -6.74 -2.72 11.82
CA TYR A 314 -6.38 -3.77 12.77
C TYR A 314 -7.31 -3.78 13.99
N VAL A 315 -8.62 -3.82 13.72
CA VAL A 315 -9.69 -3.99 14.71
C VAL A 315 -10.56 -5.16 14.24
N PRO A 316 -10.83 -6.18 15.09
CA PRO A 316 -11.80 -7.21 14.79
C PRO A 316 -13.21 -6.59 14.78
N ARG A 317 -14.11 -7.10 13.93
CA ARG A 317 -15.53 -6.80 14.09
C ARG A 317 -15.98 -7.34 15.45
N VAL A 318 -16.70 -6.53 16.23
CA VAL A 318 -17.35 -6.98 17.46
C VAL A 318 -18.82 -7.23 17.12
N ASP A 319 -19.31 -8.38 17.57
CA ASP A 319 -20.71 -8.79 17.48
C ASP A 319 -21.00 -9.57 18.75
N ASN A 320 -21.43 -8.82 19.77
CA ASN A 320 -21.71 -9.31 21.11
C ASN A 320 -23.21 -9.10 21.33
N SER A 321 -24.01 -10.12 21.05
CA SER A 321 -25.35 -10.19 21.66
C SER A 321 -25.16 -10.57 23.14
N GLY A 322 -26.06 -10.12 24.03
CA GLY A 322 -25.87 -10.16 25.48
C GLY A 322 -25.65 -11.55 26.12
N LEU A 323 -25.78 -12.63 25.34
CA LEU A 323 -25.57 -14.02 25.76
C LEU A 323 -24.46 -14.75 24.97
N LYS A 324 -23.82 -14.10 23.98
CA LYS A 324 -22.76 -14.70 23.15
C LYS A 324 -21.65 -13.69 22.83
N GLU A 325 -20.46 -13.93 23.37
CA GLU A 325 -19.23 -13.35 22.82
C GLU A 325 -18.97 -13.90 21.41
N GLY A 326 -18.97 -13.03 20.40
CA GLY A 326 -18.64 -13.36 19.01
C GLY A 326 -17.16 -13.73 18.80
N LYS A 327 -16.69 -14.83 19.39
CA LYS A 327 -15.31 -15.32 19.23
C LYS A 327 -15.07 -15.76 17.78
N GLY A 328 -14.14 -15.08 17.11
CA GLY A 328 -13.69 -15.44 15.76
C GLY A 328 -14.22 -14.58 14.61
N GLN A 329 -14.85 -13.45 14.92
CA GLN A 329 -15.30 -12.46 13.92
C GLN A 329 -14.19 -11.98 12.97
N SER A 330 -14.59 -11.56 11.77
CA SER A 330 -13.66 -11.13 10.72
C SER A 330 -13.00 -9.78 11.04
N MET A 331 -11.76 -9.61 10.58
CA MET A 331 -11.07 -8.31 10.64
C MET A 331 -11.78 -7.30 9.74
N THR A 332 -11.85 -6.04 10.17
CA THR A 332 -12.43 -4.99 9.33
C THR A 332 -11.63 -4.80 8.03
N LYS A 333 -12.33 -4.70 6.90
CA LYS A 333 -11.72 -4.34 5.60
C LYS A 333 -11.32 -2.86 5.53
N ALA A 334 -11.73 -2.05 6.50
CA ALA A 334 -11.40 -0.62 6.63
C ALA A 334 -9.89 -0.32 6.68
N GLY A 335 -9.53 0.94 6.46
CA GLY A 335 -8.16 1.44 6.57
C GLY A 335 -7.30 1.30 5.30
N PRO A 336 -6.18 2.05 5.17
CA PRO A 336 -5.39 2.05 3.96
C PRO A 336 -4.66 0.71 3.74
N ALA A 337 -4.87 0.08 2.58
CA ALA A 337 -4.31 -1.24 2.28
C ALA A 337 -2.76 -1.25 2.26
N TRP A 338 -2.12 -0.15 1.83
CA TRP A 338 -0.67 0.03 1.88
C TRP A 338 -0.12 0.03 3.30
N PHE A 339 -0.77 0.74 4.22
CA PHE A 339 -0.39 0.78 5.63
C PHE A 339 -0.60 -0.59 6.31
N LYS A 340 -1.70 -1.27 5.95
CA LYS A 340 -2.01 -2.63 6.41
C LYS A 340 -0.96 -3.66 5.94
N ARG A 341 -0.53 -3.60 4.67
CA ARG A 341 0.61 -4.40 4.14
C ARG A 341 1.89 -4.10 4.93
N GLY A 342 2.22 -2.84 5.16
CA GLY A 342 3.40 -2.43 5.92
C GLY A 342 3.42 -3.01 7.34
N LEU A 343 2.32 -2.87 8.10
CA LEU A 343 2.18 -3.42 9.44
C LEU A 343 2.30 -4.96 9.47
N TYR A 344 1.72 -5.67 8.49
CA TYR A 344 1.87 -7.12 8.39
C TYR A 344 3.32 -7.55 8.15
N LEU A 345 4.01 -6.92 7.20
CA LEU A 345 5.40 -7.24 6.85
C LEU A 345 6.37 -6.92 8.00
N ALA A 346 6.25 -5.72 8.58
CA ALA A 346 7.05 -5.32 9.73
C ALA A 346 6.78 -6.22 10.95
N SER A 347 5.56 -6.77 11.10
CA SER A 347 5.26 -7.71 12.18
C SER A 347 5.97 -9.07 12.04
N ASP A 348 6.12 -9.60 10.82
CA ASP A 348 6.83 -10.88 10.63
C ASP A 348 8.35 -10.74 10.84
N ALA A 349 8.92 -9.59 10.47
CA ALA A 349 10.30 -9.27 10.79
C ALA A 349 10.47 -8.93 12.28
N GLY A 350 9.58 -8.11 12.84
CA GLY A 350 9.66 -7.57 14.20
C GLY A 350 9.57 -8.63 15.30
N ARG A 351 8.69 -9.64 15.14
CA ARG A 351 8.63 -10.80 16.06
C ARG A 351 9.91 -11.65 16.12
N LYS A 352 10.88 -11.44 15.21
CA LYS A 352 12.19 -12.11 15.19
C LYS A 352 13.29 -11.26 15.83
N ARG A 353 12.98 -10.00 16.20
CA ARG A 353 13.91 -9.00 16.73
C ARG A 353 13.50 -8.47 18.12
N ASP A 354 12.20 -8.47 18.44
CA ASP A 354 11.66 -7.95 19.69
C ASP A 354 11.06 -9.06 20.58
N PRO A 355 11.54 -9.23 21.83
CA PRO A 355 11.08 -10.29 22.73
C PRO A 355 9.60 -10.21 23.07
N GLN A 356 9.03 -9.02 23.25
CA GLN A 356 7.63 -8.87 23.60
C GLN A 356 6.70 -9.17 22.40
N LEU A 357 7.08 -8.80 21.17
CA LEU A 357 6.36 -9.21 19.97
C LEU A 357 6.47 -10.72 19.74
N ALA A 358 7.62 -11.32 20.02
CA ALA A 358 7.81 -12.76 19.99
C ALA A 358 6.93 -13.47 21.02
N ARG A 359 6.82 -12.94 22.25
CA ARG A 359 5.89 -13.42 23.30
C ARG A 359 4.44 -13.40 22.82
N VAL A 360 3.99 -12.29 22.22
CA VAL A 360 2.64 -12.18 21.63
C VAL A 360 2.43 -13.20 20.52
N TYR A 361 3.40 -13.37 19.62
CA TYR A 361 3.32 -14.35 18.53
C TYR A 361 3.28 -15.80 19.03
N ARG A 362 4.13 -16.17 20.00
CA ARG A 362 4.14 -17.50 20.64
C ARG A 362 2.79 -17.78 21.28
N ARG A 363 2.29 -16.86 22.11
CA ARG A 363 0.97 -16.96 22.75
C ARG A 363 -0.16 -17.18 21.73
N ALA A 364 -0.17 -16.41 20.65
CA ALA A 364 -1.17 -16.57 19.60
C ALA A 364 -1.11 -17.93 18.90
N MET A 365 0.09 -18.45 18.60
CA MET A 365 0.28 -19.75 17.93
C MET A 365 0.04 -20.96 18.86
N VAL A 366 0.55 -20.90 20.09
CA VAL A 366 0.63 -22.03 21.03
C VAL A 366 -0.63 -22.11 21.89
N GLU A 367 -0.97 -21.06 22.65
CA GLU A 367 -2.12 -21.05 23.57
C GLU A 367 -3.44 -20.89 22.80
N LYS A 368 -3.52 -19.91 21.90
CA LYS A 368 -4.77 -19.61 21.16
C LYS A 368 -4.97 -20.51 19.93
N GLY A 369 -3.97 -21.29 19.53
CA GLY A 369 -4.01 -22.13 18.33
C GLY A 369 -4.24 -21.37 17.02
N PHE A 370 -3.86 -20.09 16.94
CA PHE A 370 -4.10 -19.28 15.75
C PHE A 370 -3.09 -19.62 14.65
N PRO A 371 -3.53 -19.73 13.37
CA PRO A 371 -2.61 -19.92 12.26
C PRO A 371 -1.75 -18.67 12.07
N HIS A 372 -0.53 -18.85 11.55
CA HIS A 372 0.50 -17.82 11.36
C HIS A 372 -0.02 -16.43 10.93
N LYS A 373 -0.84 -16.35 9.87
CA LYS A 373 -1.41 -15.08 9.39
C LYS A 373 -2.24 -14.34 10.46
N LYS A 374 -3.02 -15.07 11.27
CA LYS A 374 -3.83 -14.50 12.35
C LYS A 374 -2.98 -14.13 13.57
N ALA A 375 -1.94 -14.91 13.88
CA ALA A 375 -0.96 -14.57 14.91
C ALA A 375 -0.20 -13.27 14.56
N LEU A 376 0.19 -13.08 13.30
CA LEU A 376 0.78 -11.83 12.82
C LEU A 376 -0.17 -10.63 12.92
N CYS A 377 -1.48 -10.82 12.75
CA CYS A 377 -2.45 -9.74 12.99
C CYS A 377 -2.47 -9.29 14.45
N GLU A 378 -2.26 -10.17 15.44
CA GLU A 378 -2.12 -9.74 16.85
C GLU A 378 -0.82 -8.97 17.10
N VAL A 379 0.29 -9.39 16.46
CA VAL A 379 1.56 -8.66 16.50
C VAL A 379 1.41 -7.27 15.88
N ALA A 380 0.70 -7.15 14.74
CA ALA A 380 0.46 -5.89 14.04
C ALA A 380 -0.32 -4.86 14.88
N VAL A 381 -1.26 -5.30 15.73
CA VAL A 381 -1.94 -4.42 16.70
C VAL A 381 -0.93 -3.81 17.67
N ARG A 382 0.00 -4.61 18.19
CA ARG A 382 1.02 -4.14 19.15
C ARG A 382 2.11 -3.29 18.50
N LEU A 383 2.52 -3.62 17.27
CA LEU A 383 3.42 -2.79 16.49
C LEU A 383 2.76 -1.43 16.16
N SER A 384 1.46 -1.41 15.86
CA SER A 384 0.70 -0.17 15.66
C SER A 384 0.63 0.69 16.93
N ASP A 385 0.55 0.10 18.12
CA ASP A 385 0.60 0.87 19.39
C ASP A 385 1.97 1.55 19.59
N ARG A 386 3.05 0.86 19.24
CA ARG A 386 4.41 1.36 19.35
C ARG A 386 4.72 2.41 18.30
N LEU A 387 4.26 2.23 17.07
CA LEU A 387 4.34 3.25 16.03
C LEU A 387 3.60 4.53 16.44
N PHE A 388 2.43 4.41 17.07
CA PHE A 388 1.72 5.57 17.63
C PHE A 388 2.60 6.34 18.63
N ARG A 389 3.28 5.62 19.55
CA ARG A 389 4.18 6.23 20.53
C ARG A 389 5.43 6.85 19.92
N VAL A 390 6.15 6.12 19.07
CA VAL A 390 7.34 6.63 18.35
C VAL A 390 7.03 7.91 17.56
N LEU A 391 5.87 7.98 16.90
CA LEU A 391 5.42 9.17 16.16
C LEU A 391 4.96 10.34 17.04
N LYS A 392 4.48 10.06 18.26
CA LYS A 392 4.00 11.09 19.21
C LYS A 392 5.12 11.64 20.08
N ASP A 393 5.99 10.76 20.55
CA ASP A 393 7.04 11.05 21.51
C ASP A 393 8.35 11.50 20.80
N ASN A 394 8.40 11.38 19.46
CA ASN A 394 9.57 11.69 18.58
C ASN A 394 10.90 11.17 19.15
N ARG A 395 10.88 9.89 19.55
CA ARG A 395 11.96 9.20 20.26
C ARG A 395 12.29 7.87 19.56
N LEU A 396 13.57 7.52 19.55
CA LEU A 396 14.05 6.20 19.18
C LEU A 396 13.38 5.10 20.03
N TYR A 397 12.96 4.04 19.35
CA TYR A 397 12.41 2.85 19.97
C TYR A 397 13.53 2.04 20.66
N GLU A 398 13.30 1.68 21.91
CA GLU A 398 14.22 0.89 22.73
C GLU A 398 13.72 -0.54 22.84
N LEU A 399 14.58 -1.51 22.54
CA LEU A 399 14.27 -2.94 22.74
C LEU A 399 14.23 -3.23 24.24
N ARG A 400 13.15 -3.88 24.68
CA ARG A 400 12.96 -4.30 26.07
C ARG A 400 12.54 -5.77 26.14
N ASP A 401 12.93 -6.44 27.23
CA ASP A 401 12.54 -7.81 27.54
C ASP A 401 11.05 -7.93 27.94
N ALA A 402 10.66 -9.06 28.53
CA ALA A 402 9.26 -9.34 28.86
C ALA A 402 8.80 -8.65 30.16
N GLU A 403 9.78 -8.29 30.99
CA GLU A 403 9.74 -7.73 32.33
C GLU A 403 9.80 -6.18 32.29
N GLY A 404 10.43 -5.64 31.25
CA GLY A 404 10.52 -4.21 30.95
C GLY A 404 11.95 -3.66 30.87
N ASN A 405 12.99 -4.45 31.05
CA ASN A 405 14.38 -3.99 31.07
C ASN A 405 14.90 -3.73 29.64
N PRO A 406 15.71 -2.68 29.40
CA PRO A 406 16.41 -2.50 28.12
C PRO A 406 17.29 -3.70 27.79
N VAL A 407 17.33 -4.10 26.52
CA VAL A 407 18.18 -5.20 26.01
C VAL A 407 18.79 -4.85 24.66
N SER A 408 20.02 -5.31 24.42
CA SER A 408 20.66 -5.20 23.12
C SER A 408 19.95 -6.05 22.05
N ALA A 409 20.24 -5.75 20.78
CA ALA A 409 19.74 -6.56 19.66
C ALA A 409 20.31 -8.00 19.65
N ARG A 410 21.36 -8.32 20.41
CA ARG A 410 21.90 -9.68 20.58
C ARG A 410 21.11 -10.45 21.63
N GLU A 411 21.03 -9.91 22.85
CA GLU A 411 20.28 -10.50 23.97
C GLU A 411 18.81 -10.69 23.58
N ALA A 412 18.21 -9.73 22.88
CA ALA A 412 16.86 -9.86 22.35
C ALA A 412 16.68 -11.12 21.46
N ARG A 413 17.65 -11.43 20.59
CA ARG A 413 17.61 -12.64 19.75
C ARG A 413 17.81 -13.92 20.58
N GLU A 414 18.68 -13.89 21.58
CA GLU A 414 18.93 -15.01 22.48
C GLU A 414 17.69 -15.32 23.34
N ILE A 415 17.05 -14.30 23.93
CA ILE A 415 15.76 -14.40 24.63
C ILE A 415 14.66 -14.96 23.71
N ILE A 416 14.58 -14.50 22.45
CA ILE A 416 13.59 -15.02 21.49
C ILE A 416 13.84 -16.50 21.18
N ARG A 417 15.10 -16.91 21.00
CA ARG A 417 15.46 -18.31 20.74
C ARG A 417 15.13 -19.20 21.95
N ALA A 418 15.50 -18.77 23.16
CA ALA A 418 15.31 -19.55 24.39
C ALA A 418 13.85 -19.58 24.86
N LYS A 419 13.21 -18.41 25.02
CA LYS A 419 11.87 -18.28 25.64
C LYS A 419 10.71 -18.26 24.63
N TYR A 420 10.93 -17.81 23.39
CA TYR A 420 9.84 -17.51 22.44
C TYR A 420 9.84 -18.29 21.13
N ALA A 421 10.68 -19.32 21.00
CA ALA A 421 10.56 -20.31 19.93
C ALA A 421 9.16 -20.95 19.93
N VAL A 422 8.53 -21.04 18.75
CA VAL A 422 7.28 -21.79 18.55
C VAL A 422 7.64 -23.19 18.06
N PRO A 423 7.31 -24.26 18.80
CA PRO A 423 7.68 -25.63 18.43
C PRO A 423 7.18 -26.04 17.05
N GLU A 424 7.92 -26.90 16.35
CA GLU A 424 7.59 -27.26 14.96
C GLU A 424 6.38 -28.18 14.89
N GLU A 425 6.07 -28.93 15.95
CA GLU A 425 4.86 -29.74 16.12
C GLU A 425 3.61 -28.84 16.08
N VAL A 426 3.66 -27.69 16.77
CA VAL A 426 2.58 -26.69 16.77
C VAL A 426 2.39 -26.12 15.37
N ARG A 427 3.49 -25.83 14.66
CA ARG A 427 3.46 -25.31 13.29
C ARG A 427 2.92 -26.35 12.31
N ALA A 428 3.40 -27.59 12.38
CA ALA A 428 2.96 -28.73 11.57
C ALA A 428 1.47 -29.04 11.79
N ARG A 429 1.00 -29.08 13.03
CA ARG A 429 -0.41 -29.24 13.41
C ARG A 429 -1.30 -28.19 12.75
N LEU A 430 -0.90 -26.91 12.83
CA LEU A 430 -1.65 -25.80 12.23
C LEU A 430 -1.59 -25.78 10.69
N ARG A 431 -0.48 -26.24 10.07
CA ARG A 431 -0.39 -26.48 8.62
C ARG A 431 -1.33 -27.62 8.18
N ARG A 432 -1.32 -28.77 8.86
CA ARG A 432 -2.18 -29.94 8.56
C ARG A 432 -3.67 -29.58 8.63
N ARG A 433 -4.11 -28.87 9.69
CA ARG A 433 -5.50 -28.39 9.83
C ARG A 433 -5.95 -27.51 8.66
N LYS A 434 -5.04 -26.73 8.07
CA LYS A 434 -5.32 -25.92 6.86
C LYS A 434 -5.49 -26.78 5.60
N LYS A 435 -4.73 -27.89 5.46
CA LYS A 435 -4.84 -28.81 4.31
C LYS A 435 -6.21 -29.51 4.31
N HIS A 436 -6.63 -30.09 5.44
CA HIS A 436 -7.98 -30.69 5.55
C HIS A 436 -9.12 -29.69 5.31
N LYS A 437 -8.99 -28.44 5.78
CA LYS A 437 -10.03 -27.43 5.56
C LYS A 437 -10.18 -27.00 4.10
N ARG A 438 -9.13 -27.15 3.26
CA ARG A 438 -9.25 -26.99 1.81
C ARG A 438 -9.91 -28.20 1.16
N GLY A 439 -9.43 -29.41 1.41
CA GLY A 439 -10.06 -30.64 0.87
C GLY A 439 -11.57 -30.68 1.16
N SER A 440 -11.98 -30.36 2.39
CA SER A 440 -13.40 -30.31 2.76
C SER A 440 -14.21 -29.13 2.17
N SER A 441 -13.58 -28.01 1.75
CA SER A 441 -14.30 -27.01 0.95
C SER A 441 -14.43 -27.46 -0.49
N ASP A 442 -13.35 -28.01 -1.05
CA ASP A 442 -13.28 -28.42 -2.45
C ASP A 442 -14.23 -29.61 -2.71
N GLU A 443 -14.37 -30.53 -1.75
CA GLU A 443 -15.38 -31.61 -1.71
C GLU A 443 -16.83 -31.07 -1.61
N ARG A 444 -17.08 -30.03 -0.81
CA ARG A 444 -18.41 -29.41 -0.71
C ARG A 444 -18.79 -28.66 -1.98
N ASP A 445 -17.85 -27.91 -2.55
CA ASP A 445 -18.04 -27.18 -3.81
C ASP A 445 -18.10 -28.15 -5.00
N ALA A 446 -17.58 -29.37 -4.89
CA ALA A 446 -17.83 -30.47 -5.83
C ALA A 446 -19.24 -31.08 -5.63
N ALA A 447 -19.65 -31.41 -4.40
CA ALA A 447 -20.98 -31.93 -4.11
C ALA A 447 -22.11 -30.95 -4.54
N LEU A 448 -21.91 -29.64 -4.35
CA LEU A 448 -22.82 -28.59 -4.79
C LEU A 448 -22.92 -28.45 -6.32
N ARG A 449 -21.94 -28.96 -7.09
CA ARG A 449 -21.97 -28.95 -8.57
C ARG A 449 -22.83 -30.07 -9.17
N HIS A 450 -23.24 -31.06 -8.37
CA HIS A 450 -24.09 -32.17 -8.83
C HIS A 450 -25.56 -32.05 -8.42
N LEU A 451 -25.94 -30.99 -7.69
CA LEU A 451 -27.33 -30.70 -7.37
C LEU A 451 -27.98 -29.91 -8.53
N PRO A 452 -29.13 -30.33 -9.06
CA PRO A 452 -29.87 -29.53 -10.04
C PRO A 452 -30.29 -28.19 -9.42
N ALA A 453 -30.22 -27.13 -10.22
CA ALA A 453 -30.55 -25.79 -9.76
C ALA A 453 -32.05 -25.68 -9.42
N MET A 454 -32.37 -25.77 -8.12
CA MET A 454 -33.71 -25.50 -7.60
C MET A 454 -34.13 -24.08 -7.97
N LEU A 455 -35.18 -23.98 -8.80
CA LEU A 455 -35.79 -22.70 -9.18
C LEU A 455 -36.42 -22.03 -7.96
N THR A 456 -35.76 -21.02 -7.40
CA THR A 456 -36.39 -20.11 -6.43
C THR A 456 -37.35 -19.16 -7.15
N PRO A 457 -38.57 -18.91 -6.62
CA PRO A 457 -39.54 -18.03 -7.28
C PRO A 457 -39.04 -16.60 -7.49
N SER A 458 -39.53 -15.98 -8.56
CA SER A 458 -39.10 -14.67 -9.04
C SER A 458 -39.46 -13.52 -8.11
N GLY A 459 -38.45 -12.75 -7.70
CA GLY A 459 -38.62 -11.38 -7.20
C GLY A 459 -38.00 -10.41 -8.20
N GLN A 460 -38.83 -9.64 -8.91
CA GLN A 460 -38.39 -8.73 -9.97
C GLN A 460 -37.31 -7.75 -9.49
N LYS A 461 -36.16 -7.76 -10.16
CA LYS A 461 -35.24 -6.61 -10.24
C LYS A 461 -34.86 -6.41 -11.70
N GLY A 462 -34.85 -5.15 -12.10
CA GLY A 462 -34.78 -4.74 -13.50
C GLY A 462 -33.53 -5.20 -14.24
N SER A 463 -33.67 -5.22 -15.56
CA SER A 463 -32.63 -5.50 -16.56
C SER A 463 -31.30 -4.81 -16.24
N THR A 464 -30.31 -5.59 -15.82
CA THR A 464 -28.90 -5.28 -16.07
C THR A 464 -28.51 -5.93 -17.38
N GLU A 465 -27.99 -5.15 -18.32
CA GLU A 465 -27.48 -5.64 -19.60
C GLU A 465 -26.49 -6.80 -19.39
N ALA A 466 -26.56 -7.79 -20.28
CA ALA A 466 -25.64 -8.92 -20.24
C ALA A 466 -24.21 -8.42 -20.46
N ALA A 467 -23.32 -8.69 -19.50
CA ALA A 467 -21.91 -8.37 -19.65
C ALA A 467 -21.34 -9.01 -20.93
N PRO A 468 -20.55 -8.28 -21.74
CA PRO A 468 -20.01 -8.83 -22.97
C PRO A 468 -19.14 -10.04 -22.67
N ARG A 469 -19.27 -11.07 -23.52
CA ARG A 469 -18.52 -12.32 -23.40
C ARG A 469 -17.03 -12.05 -23.47
N SER A 470 -16.26 -12.81 -22.70
CA SER A 470 -14.80 -12.76 -22.62
C SER A 470 -14.15 -12.66 -24.01
N THR A 471 -13.68 -11.47 -24.37
CA THR A 471 -12.58 -11.33 -25.32
C THR A 471 -11.31 -11.90 -24.66
N GLY A 472 -10.30 -12.25 -25.46
CA GLY A 472 -9.05 -12.84 -24.98
C GLY A 472 -8.28 -11.93 -24.00
N PRO A 473 -7.15 -12.38 -23.44
CA PRO A 473 -6.37 -11.60 -22.48
C PRO A 473 -6.05 -10.22 -23.08
N LYS A 474 -6.63 -9.17 -22.49
CA LYS A 474 -6.32 -7.78 -22.87
C LYS A 474 -4.82 -7.59 -22.74
N ARG A 475 -4.17 -7.08 -23.80
CA ARG A 475 -2.73 -6.82 -23.80
C ARG A 475 -2.40 -5.96 -22.57
N VAL A 476 -1.45 -6.42 -21.76
CA VAL A 476 -1.10 -5.76 -20.49
C VAL A 476 -0.74 -4.27 -20.72
N GLY A 477 -0.17 -3.93 -21.87
CA GLY A 477 0.06 -2.55 -22.32
C GLY A 477 -1.18 -1.63 -22.26
N GLU A 478 -2.37 -2.10 -22.62
CA GLU A 478 -3.62 -1.32 -22.54
C GLU A 478 -4.03 -1.08 -21.09
N ILE A 479 -3.89 -2.10 -20.24
CA ILE A 479 -4.18 -2.00 -18.80
C ILE A 479 -3.19 -1.03 -18.12
N LEU A 480 -1.92 -1.05 -18.52
CA LEU A 480 -0.90 -0.12 -18.03
C LEU A 480 -1.16 1.31 -18.53
N ALA A 481 -1.68 1.49 -19.76
CA ALA A 481 -2.02 2.79 -20.35
C ALA A 481 -3.08 3.54 -19.51
N GLU A 482 -4.17 2.87 -19.15
CA GLU A 482 -5.21 3.43 -18.27
C GLU A 482 -4.69 3.83 -16.87
N HIS A 483 -3.57 3.26 -16.42
CA HIS A 483 -3.18 3.28 -15.01
C HIS A 483 -1.91 4.05 -14.68
N LEU A 484 -0.95 4.23 -15.60
CA LEU A 484 0.36 4.80 -15.25
C LEU A 484 0.60 6.25 -15.72
N GLY A 485 -0.27 6.78 -16.58
CA GLY A 485 -0.28 8.19 -16.99
C GLY A 485 0.83 8.56 -18.00
N PRO A 486 0.70 9.71 -18.70
CA PRO A 486 1.49 10.01 -19.89
C PRO A 486 3.00 10.11 -19.61
N GLU A 487 3.43 10.60 -18.45
CA GLU A 487 4.87 10.66 -18.12
C GLU A 487 5.55 9.30 -17.97
N PHE A 488 4.80 8.23 -17.64
CA PHE A 488 5.36 6.89 -17.64
C PHE A 488 5.64 6.45 -19.08
N PHE A 489 4.72 6.73 -20.01
CA PHE A 489 4.87 6.40 -21.42
C PHE A 489 5.90 7.27 -22.15
N ALA A 490 6.01 8.56 -21.84
CA ALA A 490 7.07 9.43 -22.35
C ALA A 490 8.47 8.90 -21.95
N ARG A 491 8.63 8.45 -20.70
CA ARG A 491 9.86 7.79 -20.23
C ARG A 491 10.06 6.40 -20.83
N LEU A 492 8.99 5.66 -21.08
CA LEU A 492 9.02 4.35 -21.74
C LEU A 492 9.49 4.46 -23.20
N ALA A 493 9.11 5.54 -23.90
CA ALA A 493 9.60 5.89 -25.23
C ALA A 493 11.08 6.31 -25.20
N ALA A 494 11.46 7.26 -24.35
CA ALA A 494 12.85 7.71 -24.21
C ALA A 494 13.82 6.57 -23.81
N SER A 495 13.35 5.60 -23.01
CA SER A 495 14.12 4.40 -22.65
C SER A 495 14.21 3.36 -23.78
N ALA A 496 13.31 3.39 -24.78
CA ALA A 496 13.36 2.49 -25.92
C ALA A 496 14.48 2.87 -26.90
N GLU A 497 14.76 4.17 -27.06
CA GLU A 497 15.86 4.69 -27.88
C GLU A 497 17.23 4.22 -27.39
N HIS A 498 17.41 4.07 -26.07
CA HIS A 498 18.63 3.54 -25.46
C HIS A 498 18.74 2.01 -25.48
N SER A 499 17.69 1.29 -25.92
CA SER A 499 17.66 -0.18 -25.94
C SER A 499 17.77 -0.76 -27.36
N GLN A 500 18.14 0.04 -28.36
CA GLN A 500 18.41 -0.43 -29.72
C GLN A 500 19.75 -1.17 -29.81
N PHE A 501 19.79 -2.41 -29.32
CA PHE A 501 20.69 -3.42 -29.86
C PHE A 501 19.99 -4.78 -29.94
N THR A 502 19.94 -5.32 -31.17
CA THR A 502 19.57 -6.72 -31.49
C THR A 502 18.08 -7.11 -31.45
N ILE A 503 17.26 -6.46 -32.28
CA ILE A 503 16.29 -7.21 -33.13
C ILE A 503 16.43 -6.67 -34.56
N ALA A 504 17.01 -7.47 -35.45
CA ALA A 504 17.03 -7.20 -36.88
C ALA A 504 15.94 -8.05 -37.56
N GLN A 505 15.25 -7.43 -38.53
CA GLN A 505 14.34 -8.05 -39.51
C GLN A 505 12.98 -8.60 -39.00
N ALA A 506 11.99 -7.71 -38.95
CA ALA A 506 10.64 -7.94 -39.48
C ALA A 506 10.07 -6.60 -40.00
N HIS A 507 9.23 -6.62 -41.05
CA HIS A 507 8.89 -5.43 -41.82
C HIS A 507 7.97 -4.41 -41.10
N PRO A 508 8.12 -3.09 -41.37
CA PRO A 508 7.29 -2.04 -40.78
C PRO A 508 6.01 -1.80 -41.59
N ALA A 509 4.85 -2.22 -41.08
CA ALA A 509 3.56 -1.91 -41.72
C ALA A 509 2.37 -1.94 -40.74
N THR A 510 2.39 -1.11 -39.69
CA THR A 510 1.20 -0.52 -39.01
C THR A 510 1.63 0.29 -37.79
N LEU A 511 1.94 1.59 -37.97
CA LEU A 511 1.92 2.60 -36.90
C LEU A 511 1.89 4.02 -37.51
N SER A 512 0.74 4.35 -38.10
CA SER A 512 0.33 5.72 -38.40
C SER A 512 -1.19 5.80 -38.23
N VAL A 513 -1.72 7.01 -38.04
CA VAL A 513 -3.14 7.33 -37.78
C VAL A 513 -3.66 6.93 -36.37
N ALA A 514 -3.45 7.83 -35.41
CA ALA A 514 -4.39 8.11 -34.31
C ALA A 514 -4.09 9.46 -33.62
N ALA A 515 -3.83 10.52 -34.40
CA ALA A 515 -3.51 11.85 -33.85
C ALA A 515 -3.96 13.02 -34.74
N THR A 516 -5.25 13.05 -35.09
CA THR A 516 -6.03 14.26 -35.40
C THR A 516 -7.49 13.84 -35.40
N GLY A 517 -8.33 14.57 -34.68
CA GLY A 517 -9.78 14.45 -34.82
C GLY A 517 -10.28 15.59 -35.69
N GLU A 518 -11.09 15.28 -36.70
CA GLU A 518 -12.20 16.09 -37.20
C GLU A 518 -12.93 15.27 -38.28
N ILE A 519 -14.26 15.26 -38.23
CA ILE A 519 -15.14 14.65 -39.23
C ILE A 519 -15.92 15.78 -39.88
N PRO A 520 -15.86 15.91 -41.21
CA PRO A 520 -17.04 16.24 -42.00
C PRO A 520 -17.34 15.17 -43.06
N GLU A 521 -18.54 15.28 -43.62
CA GLU A 521 -19.20 14.25 -44.43
C GLU A 521 -18.86 14.30 -45.94
N ASP A 522 -19.25 13.22 -46.61
CA ASP A 522 -19.64 13.12 -48.03
C ASP A 522 -18.64 13.38 -49.18
N GLY A 523 -18.92 12.71 -50.30
CA GLY A 523 -18.48 13.19 -51.63
C GLY A 523 -17.57 12.27 -52.45
N GLN A 524 -18.17 11.24 -53.08
CA GLN A 524 -17.91 10.77 -54.45
C GLN A 524 -16.57 11.09 -55.16
N GLY A 525 -15.97 10.06 -55.78
CA GLY A 525 -15.55 10.22 -57.20
C GLY A 525 -14.09 9.95 -57.58
N THR A 526 -13.92 8.93 -58.42
CA THR A 526 -13.03 8.90 -59.61
C THR A 526 -11.50 9.10 -59.50
N ARG A 527 -10.80 7.97 -59.76
CA ARG A 527 -9.81 7.76 -60.86
C ARG A 527 -8.62 8.74 -61.05
N SER A 528 -7.42 8.13 -60.94
CA SER A 528 -6.41 8.00 -62.03
C SER A 528 -5.08 8.78 -61.95
N SER A 529 -4.02 8.01 -62.26
CA SER A 529 -2.82 8.34 -63.08
C SER A 529 -1.73 9.32 -62.60
N LEU A 530 -0.50 8.78 -62.65
CA LEU A 530 0.82 9.39 -62.97
C LEU A 530 1.28 10.61 -62.13
N ALA A 531 2.41 10.58 -61.41
CA ALA A 531 3.81 10.26 -61.76
C ALA A 531 4.65 11.53 -62.02
N GLU A 532 5.83 11.55 -61.38
CA GLU A 532 7.01 12.41 -61.62
C GLU A 532 6.85 13.94 -61.56
N SER A 533 7.46 14.54 -60.53
CA SER A 533 8.24 15.77 -60.70
C SER A 533 9.34 15.88 -59.64
N THR A 534 10.49 16.38 -60.05
CA THR A 534 11.71 16.56 -59.24
C THR A 534 11.77 17.96 -58.62
N SER A 535 12.34 18.11 -57.42
CA SER A 535 12.83 19.41 -56.94
C SER A 535 13.95 19.27 -55.90
N ALA A 536 14.82 20.29 -55.83
CA ALA A 536 16.12 20.27 -55.18
C ALA A 536 16.08 20.69 -53.68
N PRO A 537 17.19 20.59 -52.91
CA PRO A 537 17.16 20.66 -51.45
C PRO A 537 17.28 22.09 -50.90
N ILE A 538 16.58 22.36 -49.79
CA ILE A 538 16.71 23.61 -49.03
C ILE A 538 17.77 23.44 -47.93
N LYS A 539 18.78 24.32 -47.95
CA LYS A 539 19.78 24.44 -46.87
C LYS A 539 19.13 25.02 -45.62
N LEU A 540 19.47 24.48 -44.45
CA LEU A 540 19.32 25.15 -43.16
C LEU A 540 20.70 25.25 -42.51
N GLN A 541 21.15 26.49 -42.28
CA GLN A 541 22.48 26.81 -41.76
C GLN A 541 22.56 26.46 -40.26
N ARG A 542 23.72 25.92 -39.84
CA ARG A 542 24.11 25.77 -38.43
C ARG A 542 25.29 26.69 -38.16
N GLU A 543 25.19 27.51 -37.11
CA GLU A 543 26.28 28.28 -36.48
C GLU A 543 25.87 28.59 -35.02
N PRO A 544 26.81 28.85 -34.09
CA PRO A 544 27.49 27.74 -33.43
C PRO A 544 27.39 27.76 -31.89
N ALA A 545 27.81 26.66 -31.25
CA ALA A 545 27.84 26.55 -29.79
C ALA A 545 29.09 27.19 -29.16
N SER A 546 28.87 27.92 -28.07
CA SER A 546 29.86 28.54 -27.18
C SER A 546 29.20 28.57 -25.78
N ALA A 547 29.86 28.32 -24.64
CA ALA A 547 31.26 28.04 -24.37
C ALA A 547 31.42 26.91 -23.33
N ALA A 548 32.62 26.34 -23.24
CA ALA A 548 32.97 25.37 -22.20
C ALA A 548 33.28 26.06 -20.85
N PHE A 549 32.91 25.42 -19.74
CA PHE A 549 33.45 25.75 -18.42
C PHE A 549 33.86 24.47 -17.68
N LYS A 550 35.03 24.50 -17.04
CA LYS A 550 35.67 23.32 -16.41
C LYS A 550 35.01 22.98 -15.07
N PRO A 551 34.89 21.70 -14.68
CA PRO A 551 34.67 21.34 -13.28
C PRO A 551 35.96 21.55 -12.48
N GLN A 552 35.90 22.35 -11.42
CA GLN A 552 36.95 22.38 -10.39
C GLN A 552 36.74 21.21 -9.43
N ALA A 553 37.85 20.61 -8.99
CA ALA A 553 37.84 19.61 -7.92
C ALA A 553 37.52 20.27 -6.56
N THR A 554 36.76 19.56 -5.74
CA THR A 554 36.59 19.84 -4.30
C THR A 554 36.65 18.51 -3.53
N GLU A 555 37.18 18.58 -2.31
CA GLU A 555 37.79 17.45 -1.60
C GLU A 555 36.81 16.36 -1.14
N GLU A 556 37.28 15.11 -1.18
CA GLU A 556 36.65 13.98 -0.51
C GLU A 556 36.84 14.08 1.01
N LEU A 557 35.83 14.56 1.73
CA LEU A 557 35.77 14.44 3.19
C LEU A 557 35.41 13.00 3.58
N GLN A 558 36.42 12.24 3.99
CA GLN A 558 36.29 10.88 4.53
C GLN A 558 35.49 10.88 5.85
N PRO A 559 34.44 10.04 5.99
CA PRO A 559 33.86 9.73 7.29
C PRO A 559 34.64 8.59 7.97
N THR A 560 35.42 8.93 8.99
CA THR A 560 36.14 7.95 9.82
C THR A 560 35.17 7.15 10.70
N VAL A 561 35.11 5.84 10.49
CA VAL A 561 34.53 4.87 11.44
C VAL A 561 35.45 3.65 11.48
N PRO A 562 35.94 3.22 12.66
CA PRO A 562 36.84 2.07 12.74
C PRO A 562 36.12 0.77 12.42
N VAL A 563 36.73 -0.05 11.57
CA VAL A 563 36.39 -1.45 11.37
C VAL A 563 37.32 -2.27 12.26
N GLU A 564 36.78 -2.94 13.28
CA GLU A 564 37.52 -4.03 13.94
C GLU A 564 37.39 -5.29 13.09
N ASP A 565 38.51 -5.71 12.54
CA ASP A 565 38.69 -6.96 11.80
C ASP A 565 39.54 -7.89 12.66
N THR A 566 39.02 -9.07 13.01
CA THR A 566 39.80 -10.15 13.64
C THR A 566 39.33 -11.49 13.10
N THR A 567 40.21 -12.13 12.31
CA THR A 567 40.02 -13.46 11.75
C THR A 567 40.99 -14.46 12.38
N ALA A 568 40.44 -15.52 12.99
CA ALA A 568 41.07 -16.84 13.22
C ALA A 568 42.33 -16.89 14.15
N PRO A 569 42.89 -18.07 14.50
CA PRO A 569 42.48 -19.44 14.17
C PRO A 569 42.37 -20.47 15.34
N ASP A 570 41.88 -21.65 14.99
CA ASP A 570 42.10 -23.03 15.51
C ASP A 570 42.73 -23.34 16.88
N GLY A 571 42.21 -24.40 17.53
CA GLY A 571 43.06 -25.30 18.33
C GLY A 571 42.42 -26.10 19.48
N PHE A 572 42.57 -27.43 19.44
CA PHE A 572 42.65 -28.39 20.56
C PHE A 572 41.46 -28.70 21.50
N GLN A 573 40.76 -29.78 21.11
CA GLN A 573 40.62 -31.08 21.81
C GLN A 573 40.70 -31.25 23.35
N HIS A 574 39.77 -32.10 23.81
CA HIS A 574 39.81 -33.08 24.92
C HIS A 574 39.99 -32.61 26.39
N GLY A 575 39.01 -33.01 27.22
CA GLY A 575 39.09 -32.96 28.68
C GLY A 575 37.84 -33.59 29.34
N ALA A 576 37.85 -34.92 29.53
CA ALA A 576 36.74 -35.61 30.19
C ALA A 576 36.87 -35.56 31.72
N ARG A 577 35.76 -35.34 32.43
CA ARG A 577 35.56 -35.95 33.77
C ARG A 577 34.08 -36.03 34.17
N ALA A 578 33.77 -37.02 34.99
CA ALA A 578 32.42 -37.39 35.39
C ALA A 578 32.19 -37.25 36.90
N SER A 579 30.95 -36.94 37.27
CA SER A 579 30.28 -37.22 38.55
C SER A 579 28.81 -36.82 38.32
N LYS A 580 27.78 -37.69 38.28
CA LYS A 580 27.34 -38.75 39.22
C LYS A 580 27.21 -38.26 40.67
N THR A 581 25.97 -37.98 41.09
CA THR A 581 25.33 -38.42 42.35
C THR A 581 23.81 -38.22 42.25
N SER A 582 23.02 -39.24 42.65
CA SER A 582 21.60 -39.25 43.15
C SER A 582 20.52 -38.39 42.42
N GLY A 583 19.32 -38.90 42.09
CA GLY A 583 18.40 -39.70 42.92
C GLY A 583 17.62 -38.75 43.86
N GLU A 584 16.29 -38.73 43.98
CA GLU A 584 15.17 -39.65 43.67
C GLU A 584 13.95 -38.78 43.22
N ALA A 585 13.05 -39.14 42.29
CA ALA A 585 12.04 -40.22 42.21
C ALA A 585 10.69 -39.93 42.92
N TYR A 586 9.59 -40.08 42.17
CA TYR A 586 8.16 -40.00 42.57
C TYR A 586 7.64 -38.60 43.03
N ASP A 587 6.37 -38.20 42.83
CA ASP A 587 5.23 -38.90 42.23
C ASP A 587 4.27 -37.95 41.48
N SER A 588 3.36 -38.51 40.65
CA SER A 588 2.21 -37.78 40.07
C SER A 588 0.91 -38.31 40.67
N PRO A 589 -0.05 -37.43 41.00
CA PRO A 589 -1.34 -37.54 40.31
C PRO A 589 -2.04 -36.19 40.04
N GLY A 590 -2.93 -36.17 39.04
CA GLY A 590 -4.11 -35.28 39.04
C GLY A 590 -5.37 -36.12 39.33
N PRO A 591 -6.59 -35.66 38.98
CA PRO A 591 -7.05 -34.30 38.70
C PRO A 591 -8.29 -33.92 39.57
N TYR A 592 -9.00 -32.83 39.22
CA TYR A 592 -10.25 -32.30 39.83
C TYR A 592 -10.11 -31.52 41.15
N GLY A 593 -10.85 -30.40 41.28
CA GLY A 593 -10.88 -29.59 42.51
C GLY A 593 -11.35 -28.13 42.35
N HIS A 594 -12.66 -27.94 42.19
CA HIS A 594 -13.50 -26.78 42.59
C HIS A 594 -13.03 -25.30 42.52
N ARG A 595 -13.96 -24.46 42.02
CA ARG A 595 -14.04 -23.01 42.28
C ARG A 595 -14.39 -22.72 43.76
N PRO A 596 -14.10 -21.50 44.23
CA PRO A 596 -15.08 -20.70 44.98
C PRO A 596 -15.67 -19.54 44.15
N SER A 597 -16.80 -18.98 44.59
CA SER A 597 -17.54 -17.93 43.87
C SER A 597 -18.08 -16.86 44.84
N PHE A 598 -18.20 -15.60 44.37
CA PHE A 598 -18.98 -14.50 44.97
C PHE A 598 -18.46 -13.88 46.31
N PRO A 599 -18.92 -12.67 46.74
CA PRO A 599 -20.05 -11.87 46.24
C PRO A 599 -19.76 -10.40 45.82
N PRO A 600 -20.79 -9.66 45.31
CA PRO A 600 -20.68 -8.27 44.83
C PRO A 600 -21.47 -7.22 45.66
N SER A 601 -21.00 -5.97 45.66
CA SER A 601 -21.70 -4.71 46.03
C SER A 601 -20.70 -3.53 45.93
N ALA A 602 -21.04 -2.26 45.73
CA ALA A 602 -22.23 -1.58 45.20
C ALA A 602 -21.78 -0.18 44.67
N GLY A 603 -22.64 0.52 43.91
CA GLY A 603 -22.56 2.00 43.78
C GLY A 603 -23.49 2.67 44.82
N PRO A 604 -23.79 3.99 44.72
CA PRO A 604 -23.50 4.92 43.62
C PRO A 604 -22.98 6.31 44.07
N ASP A 605 -23.12 7.31 43.18
CA ASP A 605 -23.15 8.77 43.40
C ASP A 605 -21.88 9.58 43.71
N ALA A 606 -21.49 10.42 42.74
CA ALA A 606 -21.36 11.88 42.93
C ALA A 606 -21.32 12.64 41.57
N ILE A 607 -21.88 13.84 41.56
CA ILE A 607 -22.05 14.72 40.38
C ILE A 607 -20.90 15.74 40.28
N SER A 608 -20.52 16.15 39.06
CA SER A 608 -20.22 17.56 38.65
C SER A 608 -19.10 17.72 37.60
N ALA A 609 -19.11 18.89 36.95
CA ALA A 609 -18.07 19.53 36.13
C ALA A 609 -17.71 18.94 34.75
N GLN A 610 -18.26 19.56 33.71
CA GLN A 610 -17.62 19.57 32.38
C GLN A 610 -16.43 20.55 32.37
N PRO A 611 -15.36 20.26 31.59
CA PRO A 611 -14.44 21.27 31.11
C PRO A 611 -14.75 21.63 29.65
N SER A 612 -15.04 22.91 29.40
CA SER A 612 -14.98 23.52 28.08
C SER A 612 -13.53 23.58 27.59
N TRP A 613 -13.24 23.10 26.38
CA TRP A 613 -11.90 23.17 25.79
C TRP A 613 -11.85 24.20 24.66
N LEU A 614 -11.49 25.43 25.05
CA LEU A 614 -10.70 26.32 24.20
C LEU A 614 -9.22 26.01 24.48
N ASP A 615 -8.39 25.99 23.44
CA ASP A 615 -6.94 25.78 23.55
C ASP A 615 -6.26 26.93 24.34
N PRO A 616 -5.01 26.74 24.79
CA PRO A 616 -3.96 27.39 24.00
C PRO A 616 -2.70 26.55 23.71
N VAL A 617 -2.24 26.67 22.47
CA VAL A 617 -0.84 26.89 22.04
C VAL A 617 0.22 25.84 22.42
N VAL A 618 0.67 25.10 21.41
CA VAL A 618 2.01 24.51 21.37
C VAL A 618 2.98 25.54 20.80
N ALA A 619 3.88 26.07 21.64
CA ALA A 619 4.95 26.96 21.19
C ALA A 619 6.13 26.16 20.62
N PHE A 620 6.54 26.47 19.38
CA PHE A 620 7.87 26.14 18.88
C PHE A 620 8.77 27.36 19.05
N GLY A 621 9.86 27.20 19.80
CA GLY A 621 10.81 28.27 20.06
C GLY A 621 11.66 28.62 18.85
N SER A 622 11.74 29.91 18.55
CA SER A 622 12.81 30.52 17.74
C SER A 622 13.47 31.57 18.63
N ALA A 623 14.77 31.44 18.85
CA ALA A 623 15.54 32.33 19.71
C ALA A 623 16.65 33.00 18.90
N ARG A 624 16.57 34.33 18.75
CA ARG A 624 17.71 35.24 18.61
C ARG A 624 17.33 36.60 19.19
N GLU A 625 18.05 37.00 20.23
CA GLU A 625 18.13 38.36 20.77
C GLU A 625 18.94 39.23 19.77
N ALA A 626 18.99 40.58 19.77
CA ALA A 626 18.42 41.67 20.59
C ALA A 626 18.12 42.86 19.61
N THR A 627 17.88 44.15 19.93
CA THR A 627 17.92 45.02 21.14
C THR A 627 16.81 46.09 21.09
N ALA A 628 16.53 46.75 22.21
CA ALA A 628 15.89 48.08 22.35
C ALA A 628 16.78 48.93 23.30
N PRO A 629 16.48 50.19 23.71
CA PRO A 629 15.30 51.07 23.51
C PRO A 629 15.77 52.53 23.16
N PRO A 630 15.11 53.67 23.52
CA PRO A 630 13.72 53.95 23.96
C PRO A 630 13.00 55.07 23.17
N GLY A 631 11.72 55.31 23.47
CA GLY A 631 11.02 56.60 23.20
C GLY A 631 11.17 57.58 24.37
N PRO A 632 10.29 58.60 24.56
CA PRO A 632 9.06 58.92 23.83
C PRO A 632 9.01 60.38 23.29
N ASP A 633 7.92 60.78 22.61
CA ASP A 633 7.11 61.94 23.03
C ASP A 633 5.79 62.11 22.25
N LEU A 634 4.79 62.70 22.92
CA LEU A 634 3.50 63.12 22.35
C LEU A 634 3.58 64.59 21.88
N PRO A 635 2.68 65.02 20.97
CA PRO A 635 1.68 65.96 21.46
C PRO A 635 0.26 65.73 20.93
N ARG A 636 -0.69 66.44 21.56
CA ARG A 636 -2.14 66.35 21.33
C ARG A 636 -2.61 67.36 20.26
N GLY A 637 -3.58 66.92 19.45
CA GLY A 637 -4.86 67.64 19.33
C GLY A 637 -5.16 68.42 18.04
N ARG A 638 -6.43 68.27 17.60
CA ARG A 638 -7.24 69.18 16.73
C ARG A 638 -6.76 69.30 15.25
N ASP A 639 -7.61 69.38 14.23
CA ASP A 639 -9.09 69.49 14.13
C ASP A 639 -9.66 68.67 12.94
N ARG A 640 -11.00 68.66 12.81
CA ARG A 640 -11.80 68.11 11.68
C ARG A 640 -11.81 69.10 10.46
N PRO A 641 -12.59 68.85 9.38
CA PRO A 641 -12.63 67.69 8.48
C PRO A 641 -12.58 68.10 6.98
N GLN A 642 -12.36 67.13 6.08
CA GLN A 642 -13.10 66.99 4.81
C GLN A 642 -13.00 65.55 4.29
#